data_AF-A0A7C8MM46-F1
#
_entry.id   AF-A0A7C8MM46-F1
#
_cell.length_a   1.000
_cell.length_b   1.000
_cell.length_c   1.000
_cell.angle_alpha   90.00
_cell.angle_beta   90.00
_cell.angle_gamma   90.00
#
_symmetry.space_group_name_H-M   'P 1'
#
loop_
_entity.id
_entity.type
_entity.pdbx_description
1 polymer ?
#
loop_
_entity_poly.entity_id
_entity_poly.type
_entity_poly.pdbx_seq_one_letter_code
_entity_poly.pdbx_strand_id
1 'polypeptide(L)'
;MHVHLRQGQVMDLVVPSIRRGGVDTVFVMPNLQPPVTSVAAALEYKSRLQAIEPQVNYLMSLYLHPSVTPHVIAEAANAGIAGVKLYPQGMIGVTTNSESGVAGDFVETYAPTFAAMEQYDIVLNLHGEVPGTVPQGNVSLEELFLPTLKRLNEKFPKLRIVLEHCSTAAAVDAVRSCSPTVAGTITAHHLYLTGDVSEVDPHAFCKPIPKTPSDRDALLKAVCSGDPKFFFGSDSAPHPLVTKQGSPIPAGVFTQPYATQLVLLALEEATEKGIIDEKDVTQENIEGFLSLFGRRFYKLEEPSPTGPRIVVKRTGEMIPASIRSADGTLEVGISRSETPVFSLRERRPTPKKEIFKKLESHILSGRYTLMFAMSHITNPLATVDQLYRRTSSFSTLPSDLQDAIFFSTQSLTQAAGLLLRLPQSVTAQASVDVSAASIFVVAKLSAHPCRPRDICNVYTYLLSSASPLLRSRPSSPVDASAYYLSESSLDAFQKRILSLEGRILYALNFDTAVALPHGLAVTYLQALDFCGDASRAKITRRVIAYLNTALLSPQMLYLTHQPNTLAVAAIYSAARDVEISAKMPDCPWWEVFDVDREELGFLVVGMRSLEGLVRKLRDDFEGFAKGGVITRNAIEAEMTRRGLGMKNGDDAAGEIDEEEAMMRSLDDRAERMEA
;
A
#
# COMPACT_ATOMS: atom_id res chain seq x y z
N MET A 1 -6.92 -19.24 -0.73
CA MET A 1 -7.97 -19.24 -1.78
C MET A 1 -9.35 -19.67 -1.28
N HIS A 2 -9.75 -19.32 -0.05
CA HIS A 2 -11.14 -19.53 0.44
C HIS A 2 -11.33 -18.70 1.71
N VAL A 3 -12.09 -17.61 1.68
CA VAL A 3 -12.36 -16.78 2.86
C VAL A 3 -13.80 -16.28 2.90
N HIS A 4 -14.35 -16.11 4.11
CA HIS A 4 -15.61 -15.42 4.35
C HIS A 4 -15.38 -14.11 5.10
N LEU A 5 -15.64 -12.99 4.43
CA LEU A 5 -15.42 -11.65 4.99
C LEU A 5 -16.69 -10.98 5.50
N ARG A 6 -17.86 -11.62 5.30
CA ARG A 6 -19.18 -11.17 5.79
C ARG A 6 -19.51 -9.74 5.35
N GLN A 7 -20.38 -9.06 6.09
CA GLN A 7 -20.85 -7.71 5.80
C GLN A 7 -21.08 -6.93 7.10
N GLY A 8 -21.15 -5.59 6.99
CA GLY A 8 -21.35 -4.70 8.13
C GLY A 8 -20.20 -4.78 9.15
N GLN A 9 -20.52 -4.65 10.44
CA GLN A 9 -19.51 -4.60 11.50
C GLN A 9 -18.59 -5.84 11.56
N VAL A 10 -19.09 -7.02 11.16
CA VAL A 10 -18.26 -8.23 11.10
C VAL A 10 -17.17 -8.09 10.03
N MET A 11 -17.51 -7.51 8.88
CA MET A 11 -16.53 -7.24 7.81
C MET A 11 -15.47 -6.25 8.28
N ASP A 12 -15.88 -5.15 8.89
CA ASP A 12 -14.98 -4.11 9.39
C ASP A 12 -13.99 -4.68 10.44
N LEU A 13 -14.44 -5.63 11.25
CA LEU A 13 -13.62 -6.28 12.27
C LEU A 13 -12.63 -7.32 11.69
N VAL A 14 -13.05 -8.12 10.70
CA VAL A 14 -12.29 -9.31 10.26
C VAL A 14 -11.38 -9.05 9.07
N VAL A 15 -11.71 -8.09 8.19
CA VAL A 15 -10.91 -7.79 7.00
C VAL A 15 -9.46 -7.37 7.33
N PRO A 16 -9.20 -6.53 8.35
CA PRO A 16 -7.81 -6.20 8.73
C PRO A 16 -6.99 -7.41 9.20
N SER A 17 -7.64 -8.51 9.62
CA SER A 17 -6.95 -9.71 10.07
C SER A 17 -6.31 -10.53 8.94
N ILE A 18 -6.64 -10.26 7.68
CA ILE A 18 -6.10 -10.99 6.52
C ILE A 18 -4.57 -10.89 6.47
N ARG A 19 -4.02 -9.67 6.55
CA ARG A 19 -2.57 -9.44 6.55
C ARG A 19 -1.90 -10.02 7.79
N ARG A 20 -2.55 -9.90 8.96
CA ARG A 20 -2.06 -10.48 10.23
C ARG A 20 -1.85 -12.01 10.14
N GLY A 21 -2.72 -12.70 9.40
CA GLY A 21 -2.59 -14.13 9.11
C GLY A 21 -1.50 -14.49 8.11
N GLY A 22 -0.76 -13.52 7.56
CA GLY A 22 0.26 -13.72 6.55
C GLY A 22 -0.27 -13.85 5.12
N VAL A 23 -1.49 -13.38 4.86
CA VAL A 23 -2.17 -13.55 3.57
C VAL A 23 -2.20 -12.22 2.81
N ASP A 24 -1.89 -12.24 1.53
CA ASP A 24 -1.96 -11.06 0.64
C ASP A 24 -3.02 -11.18 -0.46
N THR A 25 -3.52 -12.38 -0.69
CA THR A 25 -4.43 -12.69 -1.79
C THR A 25 -5.51 -13.63 -1.28
N VAL A 26 -6.76 -13.27 -1.51
CA VAL A 26 -7.91 -14.03 -1.02
C VAL A 26 -8.93 -14.26 -2.12
N PHE A 27 -9.53 -15.45 -2.12
CA PHE A 27 -10.73 -15.75 -2.91
C PHE A 27 -11.94 -15.57 -2.00
N VAL A 28 -12.72 -14.53 -2.26
CA VAL A 28 -13.81 -14.07 -1.41
C VAL A 28 -15.09 -14.83 -1.74
N MET A 29 -15.64 -15.54 -0.76
CA MET A 29 -16.86 -16.33 -0.93
C MET A 29 -18.12 -15.44 -1.00
N PRO A 30 -19.14 -15.81 -1.83
CA PRO A 30 -20.24 -14.92 -2.20
C PRO A 30 -21.55 -15.12 -1.42
N ASN A 31 -21.54 -15.92 -0.35
CA ASN A 31 -22.71 -16.26 0.47
C ASN A 31 -23.08 -15.17 1.50
N LEU A 32 -23.18 -13.92 1.02
CA LEU A 32 -23.76 -12.82 1.78
C LEU A 32 -25.28 -12.95 1.87
N GLN A 33 -25.93 -12.04 2.59
CA GLN A 33 -27.38 -11.88 2.58
C GLN A 33 -27.73 -10.49 2.04
N PRO A 34 -28.29 -10.38 0.81
CA PRO A 34 -28.51 -11.46 -0.17
C PRO A 34 -27.19 -11.99 -0.77
N PRO A 35 -27.19 -13.19 -1.40
CA PRO A 35 -25.99 -13.74 -2.03
C PRO A 35 -25.54 -12.89 -3.23
N VAL A 36 -24.23 -12.83 -3.46
CA VAL A 36 -23.63 -12.05 -4.55
C VAL A 36 -23.82 -12.80 -5.87
N THR A 37 -24.81 -12.40 -6.66
CA THR A 37 -25.22 -13.10 -7.90
C THR A 37 -25.06 -12.26 -9.17
N SER A 38 -24.50 -11.05 -9.07
CA SER A 38 -24.24 -10.16 -10.20
C SER A 38 -22.85 -9.53 -10.12
N VAL A 39 -22.31 -9.15 -11.28
CA VAL A 39 -20.98 -8.50 -11.39
C VAL A 39 -20.95 -7.19 -10.63
N ALA A 40 -21.99 -6.35 -10.77
CA ALA A 40 -22.10 -5.08 -10.07
C ALA A 40 -22.01 -5.25 -8.53
N ALA A 41 -22.74 -6.22 -7.97
CA ALA A 41 -22.69 -6.51 -6.53
C ALA A 41 -21.31 -7.00 -6.08
N ALA A 42 -20.64 -7.81 -6.90
CA ALA A 42 -19.28 -8.28 -6.60
C ALA A 42 -18.25 -7.14 -6.61
N LEU A 43 -18.35 -6.20 -7.55
CA LEU A 43 -17.45 -5.03 -7.65
C LEU A 43 -17.71 -4.00 -6.53
N GLU A 44 -18.98 -3.79 -6.16
CA GLU A 44 -19.32 -2.97 -5.00
C GLU A 44 -18.75 -3.58 -3.72
N TYR A 45 -18.93 -4.89 -3.53
CA TYR A 45 -18.37 -5.59 -2.37
C TYR A 45 -16.84 -5.51 -2.35
N LYS A 46 -16.18 -5.70 -3.49
CA LYS A 46 -14.73 -5.52 -3.64
C LYS A 46 -14.27 -4.14 -3.20
N SER A 47 -14.95 -3.08 -3.66
CA SER A 47 -14.62 -1.70 -3.30
C SER A 47 -14.70 -1.47 -1.79
N ARG A 48 -15.71 -2.05 -1.12
CA ARG A 48 -15.86 -1.96 0.34
C ARG A 48 -14.73 -2.68 1.09
N LEU A 49 -14.32 -3.86 0.61
CA LEU A 49 -13.20 -4.61 1.18
C LEU A 49 -11.88 -3.85 1.02
N GLN A 50 -11.64 -3.29 -0.17
CA GLN A 50 -10.44 -2.49 -0.47
C GLN A 50 -10.37 -1.19 0.33
N ALA A 51 -11.52 -0.59 0.67
CA ALA A 51 -11.56 0.58 1.54
C ALA A 51 -11.11 0.28 2.98
N ILE A 52 -11.27 -0.97 3.45
CA ILE A 52 -10.84 -1.39 4.79
C ILE A 52 -9.38 -1.83 4.78
N GLU A 53 -8.99 -2.68 3.81
CA GLU A 53 -7.62 -3.17 3.70
C GLU A 53 -7.21 -3.17 2.22
N PRO A 54 -6.50 -2.11 1.76
CA PRO A 54 -6.15 -1.92 0.35
C PRO A 54 -4.96 -2.78 -0.11
N GLN A 55 -4.18 -3.38 0.81
CA GLN A 55 -2.99 -4.16 0.45
C GLN A 55 -3.30 -5.62 0.08
N VAL A 56 -4.57 -6.03 0.19
CA VAL A 56 -5.01 -7.38 -0.15
C VAL A 56 -5.56 -7.41 -1.57
N ASN A 57 -5.14 -8.42 -2.34
CA ASN A 57 -5.72 -8.74 -3.62
C ASN A 57 -6.99 -9.60 -3.43
N TYR A 58 -8.15 -8.99 -3.67
CA TYR A 58 -9.45 -9.65 -3.57
C TYR A 58 -9.88 -10.23 -4.92
N LEU A 59 -9.85 -11.57 -5.00
CA LEU A 59 -10.47 -12.33 -6.07
C LEU A 59 -11.94 -12.56 -5.73
N MET A 60 -12.82 -11.85 -6.44
CA MET A 60 -14.26 -11.93 -6.19
C MET A 60 -14.86 -13.15 -6.87
N SER A 61 -16.00 -13.60 -6.35
CA SER A 61 -16.76 -14.70 -6.90
C SER A 61 -18.26 -14.41 -6.94
N LEU A 62 -19.00 -15.16 -7.75
CA LEU A 62 -20.46 -15.16 -7.76
C LEU A 62 -21.00 -16.43 -7.12
N TYR A 63 -22.15 -16.32 -6.46
CA TYR A 63 -22.92 -17.45 -5.98
C TYR A 63 -23.64 -18.11 -7.16
N LEU A 64 -23.49 -19.42 -7.37
CA LEU A 64 -24.21 -20.13 -8.43
C LEU A 64 -25.72 -20.07 -8.19
N HIS A 65 -26.43 -19.38 -9.07
CA HIS A 65 -27.86 -19.08 -8.95
C HIS A 65 -28.48 -19.04 -10.35
N PRO A 66 -29.80 -19.27 -10.54
CA PRO A 66 -30.43 -19.22 -11.86
C PRO A 66 -30.21 -17.91 -12.64
N SER A 67 -29.94 -16.80 -11.95
CA SER A 67 -29.60 -15.52 -12.58
C SER A 67 -28.17 -15.46 -13.15
N VAL A 68 -27.27 -16.36 -12.74
CA VAL A 68 -25.90 -16.48 -13.26
C VAL A 68 -25.93 -17.29 -14.55
N THR A 69 -26.40 -16.62 -15.61
CA THR A 69 -26.52 -17.16 -16.96
C THR A 69 -25.17 -17.12 -17.70
N PRO A 70 -25.04 -17.81 -18.86
CA PRO A 70 -23.85 -17.69 -19.73
C PRO A 70 -23.45 -16.24 -20.05
N HIS A 71 -24.43 -15.34 -20.22
CA HIS A 71 -24.17 -13.92 -20.43
C HIS A 71 -23.49 -13.27 -19.22
N VAL A 72 -23.98 -13.56 -18.01
CA VAL A 72 -23.37 -13.06 -16.76
C VAL A 72 -21.96 -13.62 -16.58
N ILE A 73 -21.68 -14.86 -17.01
CA ILE A 73 -20.33 -15.42 -17.00
C ILE A 73 -19.39 -14.63 -17.93
N ALA A 74 -19.83 -14.30 -19.14
CA ALA A 74 -19.04 -13.48 -20.06
C ALA A 74 -18.76 -12.08 -19.49
N GLU A 75 -19.77 -11.45 -18.89
CA GLU A 75 -19.64 -10.17 -18.19
C GLU A 75 -18.65 -10.26 -17.02
N ALA A 76 -18.78 -11.31 -16.20
CA ALA A 76 -17.93 -11.57 -15.05
C ALA A 76 -16.46 -11.74 -15.45
N ALA A 77 -16.20 -12.42 -16.58
CA ALA A 77 -14.85 -12.61 -17.09
C ALA A 77 -14.22 -11.27 -17.51
N ASN A 78 -14.97 -10.44 -18.23
CA ASN A 78 -14.53 -9.11 -18.63
C ASN A 78 -14.28 -8.18 -17.43
N ALA A 79 -15.01 -8.37 -16.34
CA ALA A 79 -14.85 -7.60 -15.10
C ALA A 79 -13.77 -8.15 -14.15
N GLY A 80 -13.12 -9.27 -14.48
CA GLY A 80 -12.08 -9.88 -13.64
C GLY A 80 -12.62 -10.61 -12.41
N ILE A 81 -13.86 -11.11 -12.45
CA ILE A 81 -14.39 -12.03 -11.44
C ILE A 81 -13.70 -13.39 -11.61
N ALA A 82 -13.15 -13.93 -10.52
CA ALA A 82 -12.25 -15.08 -10.58
C ALA A 82 -12.98 -16.43 -10.63
N GLY A 83 -14.20 -16.51 -10.10
CA GLY A 83 -14.90 -17.79 -9.98
C GLY A 83 -16.38 -17.70 -9.69
N VAL A 84 -17.04 -18.84 -9.74
CA VAL A 84 -18.41 -19.04 -9.27
C VAL A 84 -18.40 -20.15 -8.21
N LYS A 85 -18.97 -19.88 -7.04
CA LYS A 85 -19.07 -20.83 -5.93
C LYS A 85 -20.44 -21.48 -5.92
N LEU A 86 -20.44 -22.81 -5.98
CA LEU A 86 -21.61 -23.66 -5.82
C LEU A 86 -21.76 -24.04 -4.34
N TYR A 87 -22.97 -23.82 -3.82
CA TYR A 87 -23.46 -24.38 -2.57
C TYR A 87 -24.63 -25.34 -2.86
N PRO A 88 -24.57 -26.61 -2.44
CA PRO A 88 -25.64 -27.58 -2.64
C PRO A 88 -26.97 -27.14 -1.97
N GLN A 89 -28.12 -27.37 -2.62
CA GLN A 89 -29.45 -27.00 -2.08
C GLN A 89 -29.96 -27.99 -1.03
N GLY A 90 -30.67 -27.50 -0.02
CA GLY A 90 -31.22 -28.33 1.08
C GLY A 90 -30.45 -28.19 2.39
N MET A 91 -29.45 -27.30 2.42
CA MET A 91 -28.70 -26.95 3.63
C MET A 91 -29.45 -25.93 4.51
N ILE A 92 -30.67 -26.23 4.95
CA ILE A 92 -31.21 -25.55 6.14
C ILE A 92 -30.40 -26.07 7.33
N GLY A 93 -29.55 -25.22 7.92
CA GLY A 93 -28.73 -25.55 9.10
C GLY A 93 -27.41 -26.28 8.83
N VAL A 94 -26.95 -26.41 7.58
CA VAL A 94 -25.68 -27.11 7.26
C VAL A 94 -24.56 -26.15 6.85
N THR A 95 -24.79 -24.99 6.24
CA THR A 95 -23.77 -23.92 6.12
C THR A 95 -24.45 -22.56 6.22
N THR A 96 -23.75 -21.51 6.65
CA THR A 96 -24.37 -20.20 6.86
C THR A 96 -24.76 -19.55 5.52
N ASN A 97 -26.04 -19.16 5.38
CA ASN A 97 -26.64 -18.43 4.23
C ASN A 97 -26.81 -19.23 2.91
N SER A 98 -27.10 -20.52 2.96
CA SER A 98 -27.30 -21.38 1.78
C SER A 98 -28.76 -21.48 1.26
N GLU A 99 -29.63 -20.52 1.60
CA GLU A 99 -31.07 -20.56 1.31
C GLU A 99 -31.45 -20.55 -0.19
N SER A 100 -30.51 -20.21 -1.08
CA SER A 100 -30.75 -20.06 -2.54
C SER A 100 -30.06 -21.11 -3.43
N GLY A 101 -29.62 -22.25 -2.89
CA GLY A 101 -28.91 -23.30 -3.65
C GLY A 101 -29.74 -23.98 -4.76
N VAL A 102 -29.11 -24.83 -5.58
CA VAL A 102 -29.70 -25.53 -6.76
C VAL A 102 -30.43 -26.87 -6.49
N ALA A 103 -31.68 -27.02 -6.94
CA ALA A 103 -32.46 -28.27 -6.92
C ALA A 103 -32.13 -29.20 -8.10
N GLY A 104 -32.10 -30.52 -7.87
CA GLY A 104 -32.00 -31.54 -8.93
C GLY A 104 -30.57 -31.83 -9.38
N ASP A 105 -30.44 -32.48 -10.55
CA ASP A 105 -29.13 -32.76 -11.16
C ASP A 105 -28.52 -31.45 -11.70
N PHE A 106 -27.88 -30.70 -10.79
CA PHE A 106 -27.32 -29.38 -11.09
C PHE A 106 -26.29 -29.42 -12.23
N VAL A 107 -25.64 -30.56 -12.46
CA VAL A 107 -24.67 -30.74 -13.54
C VAL A 107 -25.35 -30.60 -14.91
N GLU A 108 -26.61 -31.03 -15.03
CA GLU A 108 -27.41 -30.80 -16.24
C GLU A 108 -28.06 -29.43 -16.23
N THR A 109 -28.66 -29.03 -15.10
CA THR A 109 -29.39 -27.75 -15.00
C THR A 109 -28.51 -26.55 -15.34
N TYR A 110 -27.24 -26.57 -14.90
CA TYR A 110 -26.28 -25.49 -15.12
C TYR A 110 -25.27 -25.81 -16.22
N ALA A 111 -25.49 -26.86 -17.02
CA ALA A 111 -24.57 -27.23 -18.10
C ALA A 111 -24.23 -26.05 -19.05
N PRO A 112 -25.19 -25.18 -19.46
CA PRO A 112 -24.85 -24.00 -20.27
C PRO A 112 -23.95 -23.01 -19.52
N THR A 113 -24.20 -22.79 -18.23
CA THR A 113 -23.37 -21.89 -17.39
C THR A 113 -21.96 -22.46 -17.23
N PHE A 114 -21.82 -23.77 -16.99
CA PHE A 114 -20.50 -24.42 -16.88
C PHE A 114 -19.74 -24.42 -18.21
N ALA A 115 -20.43 -24.62 -19.35
CA ALA A 115 -19.82 -24.47 -20.66
C ALA A 115 -19.30 -23.03 -20.90
N ALA A 116 -20.04 -22.02 -20.47
CA ALA A 116 -19.58 -20.64 -20.53
C ALA A 116 -18.38 -20.40 -19.59
N MET A 117 -18.40 -20.94 -18.37
CA MET A 117 -17.27 -20.84 -17.45
C MET A 117 -16.01 -21.50 -18.03
N GLU A 118 -16.16 -22.65 -18.69
CA GLU A 118 -15.08 -23.32 -19.41
C GLU A 118 -14.55 -22.45 -20.57
N GLN A 119 -15.44 -21.86 -21.36
CA GLN A 119 -15.08 -20.99 -22.49
C GLN A 119 -14.34 -19.72 -22.05
N TYR A 120 -14.81 -19.07 -20.98
CA TYR A 120 -14.27 -17.81 -20.48
C TYR A 120 -13.22 -17.99 -19.36
N ASP A 121 -12.85 -19.25 -19.07
CA ASP A 121 -11.84 -19.61 -18.07
C ASP A 121 -12.14 -19.08 -16.66
N ILE A 122 -13.41 -19.12 -16.24
CA ILE A 122 -13.84 -18.83 -14.87
C ILE A 122 -13.82 -20.11 -14.03
N VAL A 123 -13.27 -20.02 -12.81
CA VAL A 123 -13.12 -21.18 -11.91
C VAL A 123 -14.47 -21.58 -11.29
N LEU A 124 -14.78 -22.87 -11.26
CA LEU A 124 -15.89 -23.43 -10.49
C LEU A 124 -15.41 -23.90 -9.12
N ASN A 125 -15.91 -23.29 -8.06
CA ASN A 125 -15.60 -23.66 -6.68
C ASN A 125 -16.77 -24.47 -6.12
N LEU A 126 -16.48 -25.63 -5.50
CA LEU A 126 -17.51 -26.56 -5.06
C LEU A 126 -17.45 -26.74 -3.54
N HIS A 127 -18.56 -26.46 -2.84
CA HIS A 127 -18.80 -27.08 -1.54
C HIS A 127 -19.25 -28.52 -1.78
N GLY A 128 -18.33 -29.47 -1.76
CA GLY A 128 -18.60 -30.83 -2.21
C GLY A 128 -19.22 -31.73 -1.15
N GLU A 129 -20.46 -31.46 -0.71
CA GLU A 129 -21.25 -32.38 0.12
C GLU A 129 -22.63 -32.63 -0.54
N VAL A 130 -23.21 -33.81 -0.35
CA VAL A 130 -24.59 -34.10 -0.80
C VAL A 130 -25.57 -33.85 0.35
N PRO A 131 -26.33 -32.74 0.36
CA PRO A 131 -27.30 -32.44 1.40
C PRO A 131 -28.53 -33.35 1.33
N GLY A 132 -29.31 -33.39 2.41
CA GLY A 132 -30.62 -34.09 2.46
C GLY A 132 -30.54 -35.62 2.38
N THR A 133 -29.35 -36.19 2.33
CA THR A 133 -29.10 -37.64 2.38
C THR A 133 -28.59 -37.99 3.77
N VAL A 134 -29.17 -39.00 4.41
CA VAL A 134 -28.54 -39.62 5.58
C VAL A 134 -27.50 -40.61 5.03
N PRO A 135 -26.21 -40.39 5.26
CA PRO A 135 -25.20 -41.32 4.76
C PRO A 135 -25.46 -42.72 5.31
N GLN A 136 -25.44 -43.73 4.43
CA GLN A 136 -25.56 -45.13 4.84
C GLN A 136 -24.16 -45.70 5.13
N GLY A 137 -23.98 -46.30 6.30
CA GLY A 137 -22.69 -46.82 6.73
C GLY A 137 -21.70 -45.70 7.10
N ASN A 138 -20.40 -45.94 6.88
CA ASN A 138 -19.32 -45.02 7.26
C ASN A 138 -18.96 -44.00 6.15
N VAL A 139 -19.76 -43.89 5.09
CA VAL A 139 -19.47 -43.00 3.95
C VAL A 139 -19.90 -41.58 4.29
N SER A 140 -19.02 -40.59 4.14
CA SER A 140 -19.37 -39.20 4.43
C SER A 140 -20.19 -38.52 3.30
N LEU A 141 -20.84 -37.39 3.61
CA LEU A 141 -21.52 -36.58 2.57
C LEU A 141 -20.57 -36.04 1.50
N GLU A 142 -19.30 -35.85 1.86
CA GLU A 142 -18.25 -35.45 0.93
C GLU A 142 -17.90 -36.58 -0.02
N GLU A 143 -17.74 -37.81 0.49
CA GLU A 143 -17.50 -38.99 -0.33
C GLU A 143 -18.64 -39.26 -1.33
N LEU A 144 -19.89 -39.06 -0.90
CA LEU A 144 -21.06 -39.17 -1.79
C LEU A 144 -21.05 -38.12 -2.92
N PHE A 145 -20.32 -37.01 -2.76
CA PHE A 145 -20.20 -35.98 -3.80
C PHE A 145 -19.12 -36.29 -4.84
N LEU A 146 -18.15 -37.16 -4.54
CA LEU A 146 -17.00 -37.43 -5.42
C LEU A 146 -17.37 -37.98 -6.81
N PRO A 147 -18.42 -38.81 -7.00
CA PRO A 147 -18.89 -39.17 -8.34
C PRO A 147 -19.33 -37.96 -9.16
N THR A 148 -19.94 -36.95 -8.53
CA THR A 148 -20.35 -35.70 -9.18
C THR A 148 -19.15 -34.87 -9.62
N LEU A 149 -18.09 -34.80 -8.79
CA LEU A 149 -16.82 -34.15 -9.16
C LEU A 149 -16.23 -34.80 -10.42
N LYS A 150 -16.15 -36.14 -10.45
CA LYS A 150 -15.62 -36.89 -11.61
C LYS A 150 -16.43 -36.61 -12.86
N ARG A 151 -17.75 -36.66 -12.75
CA ARG A 151 -18.67 -36.36 -13.86
C ARG A 151 -18.52 -34.93 -14.39
N LEU A 152 -18.34 -33.94 -13.52
CA LEU A 152 -18.07 -32.54 -13.93
C LEU A 152 -16.77 -32.43 -14.72
N ASN A 153 -15.69 -33.05 -14.23
CA ASN A 153 -14.39 -33.08 -14.90
C ASN A 153 -14.45 -33.82 -16.25
N GLU A 154 -15.21 -34.90 -16.36
CA GLU A 154 -15.41 -35.64 -17.62
C GLU A 154 -16.22 -34.83 -18.66
N LYS A 155 -17.27 -34.14 -18.19
CA LYS A 155 -18.17 -33.38 -19.07
C LYS A 155 -17.58 -32.04 -19.53
N PHE A 156 -16.79 -31.40 -18.67
CA PHE A 156 -16.14 -30.10 -18.92
C PHE A 156 -14.63 -30.20 -18.68
N PRO A 157 -13.89 -30.90 -19.56
CA PRO A 157 -12.49 -31.26 -19.34
C PRO A 157 -11.51 -30.07 -19.30
N LYS A 158 -11.92 -28.89 -19.74
CA LYS A 158 -11.11 -27.65 -19.66
C LYS A 158 -11.56 -26.73 -18.54
N LEU A 159 -12.72 -26.97 -17.92
CA LEU A 159 -13.19 -26.19 -16.80
C LEU A 159 -12.27 -26.38 -15.60
N ARG A 160 -11.75 -25.28 -15.06
CA ARG A 160 -11.00 -25.30 -13.81
C ARG A 160 -11.95 -25.45 -12.63
N ILE A 161 -11.77 -26.50 -11.85
CA ILE A 161 -12.64 -26.86 -10.73
C ILE A 161 -11.82 -26.94 -9.45
N VAL A 162 -12.33 -26.38 -8.37
CA VAL A 162 -11.77 -26.53 -7.03
C VAL A 162 -12.78 -27.27 -6.15
N LEU A 163 -12.42 -28.46 -5.68
CA LEU A 163 -13.10 -29.10 -4.55
C LEU A 163 -12.64 -28.39 -3.28
N GLU A 164 -13.49 -27.53 -2.73
CA GLU A 164 -13.12 -26.73 -1.57
C GLU A 164 -12.96 -27.58 -0.31
N HIS A 165 -12.12 -27.12 0.61
CA HIS A 165 -11.96 -27.57 2.01
C HIS A 165 -12.12 -29.09 2.16
N CYS A 166 -11.28 -29.84 1.44
CA CYS A 166 -11.28 -31.30 1.46
C CYS A 166 -11.16 -31.80 2.91
N SER A 167 -12.03 -32.72 3.32
CA SER A 167 -12.09 -33.21 4.71
C SER A 167 -11.86 -34.71 4.87
N THR A 168 -11.71 -35.44 3.75
CA THR A 168 -11.55 -36.90 3.70
C THR A 168 -10.33 -37.33 2.89
N ALA A 169 -9.76 -38.49 3.23
CA ALA A 169 -8.73 -39.12 2.40
C ALA A 169 -9.24 -39.42 0.98
N ALA A 170 -10.51 -39.84 0.86
CA ALA A 170 -11.15 -40.12 -0.41
C ALA A 170 -11.26 -38.88 -1.32
N ALA A 171 -11.50 -37.68 -0.75
CA ALA A 171 -11.51 -36.44 -1.50
C ALA A 171 -10.12 -36.09 -2.07
N VAL A 172 -9.06 -36.29 -1.28
CA VAL A 172 -7.67 -36.13 -1.74
C VAL A 172 -7.38 -37.06 -2.93
N ASP A 173 -7.74 -38.34 -2.81
CA ASP A 173 -7.51 -39.31 -3.88
C ASP A 173 -8.37 -39.00 -5.13
N ALA A 174 -9.60 -38.53 -4.94
CA ALA A 174 -10.46 -38.13 -6.04
C ALA A 174 -9.88 -36.94 -6.83
N VAL A 175 -9.40 -35.89 -6.15
CA VAL A 175 -8.73 -34.73 -6.78
C VAL A 175 -7.49 -35.19 -7.55
N ARG A 176 -6.67 -36.07 -6.96
CA ARG A 176 -5.50 -36.65 -7.65
C ARG A 176 -5.87 -37.38 -8.93
N SER A 177 -6.95 -38.17 -8.89
CA SER A 177 -7.44 -38.95 -10.03
C SER A 177 -8.04 -38.12 -11.17
N CYS A 178 -8.44 -36.88 -10.92
CA CYS A 178 -9.00 -36.00 -11.93
C CYS A 178 -7.93 -35.40 -12.87
N SER A 179 -8.34 -34.67 -13.90
CA SER A 179 -7.40 -33.98 -14.80
C SER A 179 -6.63 -32.85 -14.08
N PRO A 180 -5.60 -32.25 -14.70
CA PRO A 180 -4.89 -31.09 -14.12
C PRO A 180 -5.76 -29.84 -13.93
N THR A 181 -6.98 -29.79 -14.48
CA THR A 181 -7.91 -28.66 -14.25
C THR A 181 -8.63 -28.76 -12.92
N VAL A 182 -8.50 -29.87 -12.19
CA VAL A 182 -9.12 -30.07 -10.88
C VAL A 182 -8.08 -29.96 -9.77
N ALA A 183 -8.39 -29.11 -8.80
CA ALA A 183 -7.62 -28.90 -7.57
C ALA A 183 -8.48 -29.08 -6.32
N GLY A 184 -7.82 -29.16 -5.16
CA GLY A 184 -8.47 -29.20 -3.85
C GLY A 184 -7.88 -28.14 -2.92
N THR A 185 -8.74 -27.43 -2.17
CA THR A 185 -8.24 -26.61 -1.06
C THR A 185 -8.27 -27.38 0.25
N ILE A 186 -7.30 -27.11 1.12
CA ILE A 186 -7.25 -27.67 2.47
C ILE A 186 -7.18 -26.51 3.47
N THR A 187 -8.00 -26.60 4.52
CA THR A 187 -8.10 -25.56 5.56
C THR A 187 -7.08 -25.78 6.66
N ALA A 188 -6.78 -24.74 7.44
CA ALA A 188 -5.93 -24.89 8.62
C ALA A 188 -6.59 -25.81 9.67
N HIS A 189 -7.88 -25.64 9.91
CA HIS A 189 -8.60 -26.34 10.97
C HIS A 189 -8.82 -27.83 10.70
N HIS A 190 -8.94 -28.24 9.43
CA HIS A 190 -9.00 -29.68 9.08
C HIS A 190 -7.66 -30.41 9.28
N LEU A 191 -6.55 -29.70 9.49
CA LEU A 191 -5.24 -30.31 9.77
C LEU A 191 -5.05 -30.68 11.24
N TYR A 192 -5.86 -30.14 12.16
CA TYR A 192 -5.75 -30.40 13.59
C TYR A 192 -7.05 -30.84 14.27
N LEU A 193 -8.22 -30.58 13.66
CA LEU A 193 -9.50 -31.04 14.18
C LEU A 193 -9.87 -32.44 13.68
N THR A 194 -10.64 -33.14 14.50
CA THR A 194 -11.32 -34.40 14.18
C THR A 194 -12.79 -34.30 14.60
N GLY A 195 -13.62 -35.21 14.12
CA GLY A 195 -15.08 -35.14 14.28
C GLY A 195 -15.53 -35.13 15.74
N ASP A 196 -14.87 -35.92 16.58
CA ASP A 196 -15.11 -35.96 18.03
C ASP A 196 -14.93 -34.60 18.71
N VAL A 197 -13.97 -33.79 18.25
CA VAL A 197 -13.79 -32.41 18.75
C VAL A 197 -14.88 -31.49 18.20
N SER A 198 -15.21 -31.62 16.92
CA SER A 198 -16.21 -30.77 16.24
C SER A 198 -17.64 -30.98 16.78
N GLU A 199 -17.94 -32.18 17.30
CA GLU A 199 -19.22 -32.54 17.90
C GLU A 199 -19.47 -31.87 19.25
N VAL A 200 -18.40 -31.61 20.02
CA VAL A 200 -18.52 -31.11 21.40
C VAL A 200 -18.13 -29.65 21.57
N ASP A 201 -17.25 -29.12 20.72
CA ASP A 201 -16.80 -27.73 20.77
C ASP A 201 -17.49 -26.88 19.67
N PRO A 202 -18.39 -25.96 20.04
CA PRO A 202 -19.03 -25.05 19.09
C PRO A 202 -18.04 -24.24 18.26
N HIS A 203 -16.84 -23.96 18.77
CA HIS A 203 -15.79 -23.23 18.05
C HIS A 203 -15.04 -24.09 17.03
N ALA A 204 -15.12 -25.42 17.16
CA ALA A 204 -14.61 -26.40 16.22
C ALA A 204 -15.68 -26.87 15.20
N PHE A 205 -16.95 -26.53 15.43
CA PHE A 205 -18.04 -26.87 14.52
C PHE A 205 -17.94 -26.11 13.19
N CYS A 206 -17.63 -26.83 12.11
CA CYS A 206 -17.55 -26.36 10.73
C CYS A 206 -18.05 -27.43 9.77
N LYS A 207 -18.14 -27.05 8.49
CA LYS A 207 -18.74 -27.83 7.41
C LYS A 207 -17.84 -27.72 6.17
N PRO A 208 -17.38 -28.84 5.59
CA PRO A 208 -17.59 -30.22 6.02
C PRO A 208 -17.10 -30.45 7.45
N ILE A 209 -17.76 -31.37 8.18
CA ILE A 209 -17.34 -31.68 9.55
C ILE A 209 -15.95 -32.35 9.48
N PRO A 210 -14.95 -31.98 10.30
CA PRO A 210 -13.70 -32.73 10.43
C PRO A 210 -13.97 -34.21 10.66
N LYS A 211 -13.24 -35.10 9.98
CA LYS A 211 -13.58 -36.54 9.96
C LYS A 211 -12.71 -37.32 10.94
N THR A 212 -12.21 -38.48 10.53
CA THR A 212 -11.40 -39.34 11.38
C THR A 212 -9.95 -38.83 11.48
N PRO A 213 -9.16 -39.29 12.48
CA PRO A 213 -7.72 -39.05 12.49
C PRO A 213 -7.03 -39.48 11.19
N SER A 214 -7.47 -40.59 10.57
CA SER A 214 -6.91 -41.06 9.30
C SER A 214 -7.16 -40.08 8.15
N ASP A 215 -8.32 -39.42 8.13
CA ASP A 215 -8.63 -38.39 7.14
C ASP A 215 -7.76 -37.15 7.35
N ARG A 216 -7.66 -36.66 8.58
CA ARG A 216 -6.77 -35.55 8.95
C ARG A 216 -5.32 -35.85 8.54
N ASP A 217 -4.84 -37.06 8.80
CA ASP A 217 -3.48 -37.48 8.47
C ASP A 217 -3.24 -37.53 6.95
N ALA A 218 -4.26 -37.90 6.17
CA ALA A 218 -4.20 -37.83 4.70
C ALA A 218 -4.11 -36.38 4.19
N LEU A 219 -4.82 -35.44 4.83
CA LEU A 219 -4.73 -34.02 4.51
C LEU A 219 -3.34 -33.45 4.86
N LEU A 220 -2.80 -33.77 6.03
CA LEU A 220 -1.44 -33.40 6.43
C LEU A 220 -0.39 -33.90 5.43
N LYS A 221 -0.51 -35.16 4.99
CA LYS A 221 0.37 -35.72 3.96
C LYS A 221 0.21 -35.03 2.61
N ALA A 222 -1.01 -34.64 2.23
CA ALA A 222 -1.24 -33.89 1.00
C ALA A 222 -0.52 -32.51 1.03
N VAL A 223 -0.60 -31.78 2.15
CA VAL A 223 0.09 -30.49 2.34
C VAL A 223 1.61 -30.61 2.14
N CYS A 224 2.23 -31.67 2.65
CA CYS A 224 3.68 -31.88 2.55
C CYS A 224 4.13 -32.62 1.28
N SER A 225 3.21 -33.04 0.41
CA SER A 225 3.55 -33.88 -0.75
C SER A 225 4.21 -33.15 -1.93
N GLY A 226 4.13 -31.81 -1.96
CA GLY A 226 4.54 -31.03 -3.14
C GLY A 226 3.60 -31.15 -4.35
N ASP A 227 2.46 -31.83 -4.21
CA ASP A 227 1.45 -31.99 -5.25
C ASP A 227 0.76 -30.64 -5.54
N PRO A 228 0.94 -30.05 -6.74
CA PRO A 228 0.43 -28.72 -7.06
C PRO A 228 -1.10 -28.64 -7.15
N LYS A 229 -1.80 -29.77 -7.08
CA LYS A 229 -3.27 -29.81 -7.03
C LYS A 229 -3.83 -29.40 -5.67
N PHE A 230 -3.02 -29.37 -4.62
CA PHE A 230 -3.47 -28.98 -3.28
C PHE A 230 -2.88 -27.64 -2.86
N PHE A 231 -3.74 -26.69 -2.50
CA PHE A 231 -3.29 -25.39 -2.03
C PHE A 231 -4.19 -24.83 -0.93
N PHE A 232 -3.69 -23.82 -0.23
CA PHE A 232 -4.35 -23.32 0.96
C PHE A 232 -5.65 -22.57 0.66
N GLY A 233 -6.72 -22.96 1.36
CA GLY A 233 -7.97 -22.21 1.47
C GLY A 233 -8.41 -22.26 2.92
N SER A 234 -8.38 -21.13 3.65
CA SER A 234 -8.56 -21.15 5.11
C SER A 234 -9.97 -21.56 5.52
N ASP A 235 -10.96 -21.28 4.66
CA ASP A 235 -12.38 -21.28 5.02
C ASP A 235 -12.61 -20.59 6.37
N SER A 236 -11.89 -19.47 6.56
CA SER A 236 -12.05 -18.69 7.78
C SER A 236 -13.44 -18.06 7.77
N ALA A 237 -14.30 -18.55 8.65
CA ALA A 237 -15.73 -18.28 8.68
C ALA A 237 -16.13 -17.64 10.02
N PRO A 238 -15.95 -16.30 10.17
CA PRO A 238 -16.25 -15.61 11.41
C PRO A 238 -17.75 -15.60 11.70
N HIS A 239 -18.07 -15.73 12.98
CA HIS A 239 -19.40 -15.61 13.56
C HIS A 239 -19.30 -14.79 14.86
N PRO A 240 -20.26 -13.91 15.16
CA PRO A 240 -20.31 -13.25 16.46
C PRO A 240 -20.27 -14.31 17.58
N LEU A 241 -19.45 -14.10 18.60
CA LEU A 241 -19.20 -15.07 19.68
C LEU A 241 -20.52 -15.52 20.34
N VAL A 242 -21.45 -14.59 20.51
CA VAL A 242 -22.79 -14.85 21.06
C VAL A 242 -23.59 -15.87 20.26
N THR A 243 -23.40 -15.97 18.94
CA THR A 243 -24.14 -16.94 18.11
C THR A 243 -23.57 -18.35 18.21
N LYS A 244 -22.28 -18.49 18.54
CA LYS A 244 -21.64 -19.79 18.83
C LYS A 244 -22.12 -20.42 20.14
N GLN A 245 -22.75 -19.65 21.02
CA GLN A 245 -23.32 -20.13 22.29
C GLN A 245 -24.82 -20.47 22.17
N GLY A 246 -25.45 -20.16 21.04
CA GLY A 246 -26.88 -20.40 20.80
C GLY A 246 -27.20 -21.76 20.19
N SER A 247 -28.49 -22.02 19.98
CA SER A 247 -28.98 -23.18 19.23
C SER A 247 -29.97 -22.70 18.16
N PRO A 248 -29.77 -23.02 16.86
CA PRO A 248 -28.69 -23.85 16.33
C PRO A 248 -27.32 -23.12 16.32
N ILE A 249 -26.24 -23.88 16.50
CA ILE A 249 -24.86 -23.36 16.43
C ILE A 249 -24.50 -23.14 14.95
N PRO A 250 -23.99 -21.96 14.56
CA PRO A 250 -23.57 -21.73 13.19
C PRO A 250 -22.24 -22.43 12.89
N ALA A 251 -22.18 -23.13 11.75
CA ALA A 251 -20.97 -23.77 11.25
C ALA A 251 -19.96 -22.74 10.76
N GLY A 252 -18.70 -22.88 11.18
CA GLY A 252 -17.59 -22.05 10.73
C GLY A 252 -16.53 -21.90 11.82
N VAL A 253 -15.26 -21.95 11.42
CA VAL A 253 -14.11 -21.77 12.30
C VAL A 253 -13.37 -20.51 11.87
N PHE A 254 -13.12 -19.59 12.80
CA PHE A 254 -12.39 -18.36 12.50
C PHE A 254 -10.90 -18.56 12.72
N THR A 255 -10.13 -18.54 11.62
CA THR A 255 -8.68 -18.80 11.60
C THR A 255 -7.87 -17.64 11.01
N GLN A 256 -8.52 -16.67 10.37
CA GLN A 256 -7.87 -15.64 9.55
C GLN A 256 -6.70 -14.92 10.24
N PRO A 257 -6.77 -14.49 11.52
CA PRO A 257 -5.68 -13.74 12.15
C PRO A 257 -4.37 -14.53 12.30
N TYR A 258 -4.42 -15.86 12.23
CA TYR A 258 -3.27 -16.77 12.38
C TYR A 258 -3.25 -17.83 11.27
N ALA A 259 -3.78 -17.51 10.09
CA ALA A 259 -4.07 -18.49 9.03
C ALA A 259 -2.85 -19.35 8.65
N THR A 260 -1.70 -18.72 8.37
CA THR A 260 -0.47 -19.44 8.02
C THR A 260 0.17 -20.11 9.23
N GLN A 261 0.14 -19.45 10.39
CA GLN A 261 0.75 -19.95 11.62
C GLN A 261 0.05 -21.22 12.14
N LEU A 262 -1.26 -21.32 12.00
CA LEU A 262 -2.04 -22.50 12.36
C LEU A 262 -1.70 -23.72 11.49
N VAL A 263 -1.42 -23.51 10.19
CA VAL A 263 -0.94 -24.59 9.31
C VAL A 263 0.41 -25.10 9.80
N LEU A 264 1.36 -24.20 10.07
CA LEU A 264 2.69 -24.57 10.56
C LEU A 264 2.63 -25.31 11.90
N LEU A 265 1.75 -24.87 12.81
CA LEU A 265 1.55 -25.53 14.09
C LEU A 265 1.01 -26.96 13.92
N ALA A 266 0.07 -27.17 13.00
CA ALA A 266 -0.44 -28.51 12.70
C ALA A 266 0.63 -29.42 12.09
N LEU A 267 1.49 -28.90 11.22
CA LEU A 267 2.60 -29.65 10.63
C LEU A 267 3.67 -30.03 11.67
N GLU A 268 3.99 -29.12 12.59
CA GLU A 268 4.91 -29.42 13.69
C GLU A 268 4.38 -30.56 14.57
N GLU A 269 3.12 -30.46 15.02
CA GLU A 269 2.50 -31.51 15.82
C GLU A 269 2.41 -32.86 15.08
N ALA A 270 2.14 -32.82 13.77
CA ALA A 270 2.11 -34.02 12.95
C ALA A 270 3.50 -34.68 12.84
N THR A 271 4.55 -33.86 12.75
CA THR A 271 5.94 -34.33 12.72
C THR A 271 6.33 -34.94 14.06
N GLU A 272 6.02 -34.28 15.17
CA GLU A 272 6.27 -34.80 16.53
C GLU A 272 5.56 -36.13 16.80
N LYS A 273 4.36 -36.31 16.24
CA LYS A 273 3.57 -37.55 16.32
C LYS A 273 4.00 -38.62 15.31
N GLY A 274 4.96 -38.33 14.42
CA GLY A 274 5.41 -39.26 13.37
C GLY A 274 4.36 -39.55 12.28
N ILE A 275 3.39 -38.64 12.09
CA ILE A 275 2.34 -38.76 11.05
C ILE A 275 2.90 -38.40 9.68
N ILE A 276 3.80 -37.42 9.63
CA ILE A 276 4.56 -36.97 8.46
C ILE A 276 6.06 -37.00 8.78
N ASP A 277 6.88 -37.27 7.78
CA ASP A 277 8.34 -37.27 7.96
C ASP A 277 8.86 -35.81 7.94
N GLU A 278 9.78 -35.48 8.84
CA GLU A 278 10.41 -34.14 8.90
C GLU A 278 11.05 -33.73 7.56
N LYS A 279 11.59 -34.71 6.82
CA LYS A 279 12.18 -34.50 5.48
C LYS A 279 11.18 -33.97 4.45
N ASP A 280 9.89 -34.21 4.64
CA ASP A 280 8.82 -33.80 3.72
C ASP A 280 8.31 -32.39 4.06
N VAL A 281 8.62 -31.89 5.26
CA VAL A 281 8.31 -30.53 5.73
C VAL A 281 9.38 -29.54 5.24
N THR A 282 9.43 -29.35 3.92
CA THR A 282 10.39 -28.45 3.28
C THR A 282 9.80 -27.05 3.07
N GLN A 283 10.67 -26.04 2.98
CA GLN A 283 10.24 -24.69 2.62
C GLN A 283 9.54 -24.66 1.26
N GLU A 284 10.01 -25.44 0.29
CA GLU A 284 9.42 -25.52 -1.05
C GLU A 284 7.98 -26.04 -1.02
N ASN A 285 7.73 -27.14 -0.28
CA ASN A 285 6.39 -27.71 -0.16
C ASN A 285 5.43 -26.75 0.56
N ILE A 286 5.89 -26.12 1.64
CA ILE A 286 5.09 -25.16 2.41
C ILE A 286 4.81 -23.88 1.62
N GLU A 287 5.80 -23.32 0.93
CA GLU A 287 5.64 -22.13 0.06
C GLU A 287 4.77 -22.45 -1.16
N GLY A 288 4.90 -23.67 -1.70
CA GLY A 288 4.02 -24.24 -2.70
C GLY A 288 2.56 -24.21 -2.25
N PHE A 289 2.26 -24.86 -1.14
CA PHE A 289 0.91 -24.99 -0.60
C PHE A 289 0.28 -23.65 -0.18
N LEU A 290 1.02 -22.80 0.55
CA LEU A 290 0.51 -21.54 1.09
C LEU A 290 0.44 -20.40 0.07
N SER A 291 1.16 -20.49 -1.06
CA SER A 291 1.25 -19.39 -2.02
C SER A 291 1.23 -19.85 -3.48
N LEU A 292 2.25 -20.60 -3.93
CA LEU A 292 2.54 -20.73 -5.36
C LEU A 292 1.49 -21.56 -6.11
N PHE A 293 1.06 -22.69 -5.55
CA PHE A 293 0.13 -23.60 -6.22
C PHE A 293 -1.24 -22.95 -6.46
N GLY A 294 -1.76 -22.22 -5.47
CA GLY A 294 -3.00 -21.45 -5.63
C GLY A 294 -2.85 -20.33 -6.67
N ARG A 295 -1.73 -19.59 -6.67
CA ARG A 295 -1.47 -18.54 -7.67
C ARG A 295 -1.41 -19.10 -9.08
N ARG A 296 -0.67 -20.20 -9.28
CA ARG A 296 -0.60 -20.91 -10.58
C ARG A 296 -1.99 -21.36 -11.03
N PHE A 297 -2.73 -22.02 -10.15
CA PHE A 297 -4.06 -22.50 -10.48
C PHE A 297 -4.98 -21.38 -10.90
N TYR A 298 -4.96 -20.22 -10.21
CA TYR A 298 -5.75 -19.03 -10.52
C TYR A 298 -5.13 -18.09 -11.58
N LYS A 299 -4.00 -18.46 -12.19
CA LYS A 299 -3.27 -17.65 -13.19
C LYS A 299 -2.89 -16.25 -12.69
N LEU A 300 -2.56 -16.16 -11.40
CA LEU A 300 -2.03 -14.95 -10.79
C LEU A 300 -0.52 -14.89 -10.97
N GLU A 301 0.02 -13.67 -10.93
CA GLU A 301 1.47 -13.47 -10.91
C GLU A 301 2.09 -14.16 -9.68
N GLU A 302 3.18 -14.87 -9.91
CA GLU A 302 3.97 -15.42 -8.82
C GLU A 302 4.65 -14.27 -8.04
N PRO A 303 4.81 -14.40 -6.71
CA PRO A 303 5.49 -13.39 -5.93
C PRO A 303 6.92 -13.22 -6.46
N SER A 304 7.36 -11.97 -6.62
CA SER A 304 8.76 -11.71 -6.97
C SER A 304 9.69 -12.41 -5.97
N PRO A 305 10.78 -13.07 -6.41
CA PRO A 305 11.78 -13.62 -5.50
C PRO A 305 12.33 -12.58 -4.51
N THR A 306 12.34 -11.31 -4.93
CA THR A 306 12.74 -10.12 -4.15
C THR A 306 11.55 -9.30 -3.65
N GLY A 307 10.34 -9.84 -3.68
CA GLY A 307 9.13 -9.22 -3.12
C GLY A 307 8.98 -9.47 -1.62
N PRO A 308 8.02 -8.80 -0.95
CA PRO A 308 7.76 -9.01 0.46
C PRO A 308 7.46 -10.48 0.77
N ARG A 309 8.06 -11.00 1.84
CA ARG A 309 7.86 -12.37 2.33
C ARG A 309 7.41 -12.32 3.78
N ILE A 310 6.63 -13.30 4.21
CA ILE A 310 6.38 -13.49 5.64
C ILE A 310 7.55 -14.27 6.26
N VAL A 311 7.90 -13.93 7.49
CA VAL A 311 8.86 -14.64 8.32
C VAL A 311 8.17 -14.97 9.64
N VAL A 312 8.16 -16.25 9.97
CA VAL A 312 7.58 -16.78 11.19
C VAL A 312 8.69 -17.08 12.20
N LYS A 313 8.47 -16.75 13.48
CA LYS A 313 9.43 -17.01 14.57
C LYS A 313 8.72 -17.37 15.86
N ARG A 314 9.30 -18.28 16.65
CA ARG A 314 8.85 -18.51 18.04
C ARG A 314 9.34 -17.37 18.94
N THR A 315 8.40 -16.58 19.46
CA THR A 315 8.69 -15.49 20.41
C THR A 315 7.78 -15.55 21.65
N GLY A 316 7.05 -16.65 21.85
CA GLY A 316 6.12 -16.81 22.96
C GLY A 316 4.78 -16.08 22.78
N GLU A 317 4.38 -15.77 21.54
CA GLU A 317 3.06 -15.22 21.25
C GLU A 317 1.98 -16.28 21.52
N MET A 318 0.82 -15.84 22.02
CA MET A 318 -0.34 -16.69 22.33
C MET A 318 -1.52 -16.24 21.48
N ILE A 319 -2.31 -17.19 20.97
CA ILE A 319 -3.54 -16.87 20.25
C ILE A 319 -4.55 -16.30 21.26
N PRO A 320 -5.08 -15.07 21.09
CA PRO A 320 -6.10 -14.53 21.97
C PRO A 320 -7.42 -15.29 21.81
N ALA A 321 -8.27 -15.26 22.84
CA ALA A 321 -9.58 -15.91 22.81
C ALA A 321 -10.49 -15.39 21.68
N SER A 322 -10.40 -14.09 21.39
CA SER A 322 -11.29 -13.42 20.45
C SER A 322 -10.65 -12.14 19.88
N ILE A 323 -11.29 -11.59 18.85
CA ILE A 323 -11.13 -10.19 18.44
C ILE A 323 -12.43 -9.42 18.71
N ARG A 324 -12.32 -8.13 19.01
CA ARG A 324 -13.46 -7.26 19.38
C ARG A 324 -13.47 -5.99 18.54
N SER A 325 -14.66 -5.48 18.24
CA SER A 325 -14.83 -4.13 17.67
C SER A 325 -14.37 -3.06 18.66
N ALA A 326 -14.03 -1.88 18.16
CA ALA A 326 -13.50 -0.78 18.98
C ALA A 326 -14.48 -0.30 20.06
N ASP A 327 -15.78 -0.39 19.80
CA ASP A 327 -16.87 -0.08 20.73
C ASP A 327 -17.26 -1.26 21.64
N GLY A 328 -16.64 -2.43 21.45
CA GLY A 328 -16.90 -3.66 22.22
C GLY A 328 -18.25 -4.34 21.94
N THR A 329 -19.02 -3.86 20.96
CA THR A 329 -20.37 -4.38 20.67
C THR A 329 -20.35 -5.70 19.90
N LEU A 330 -19.25 -5.99 19.20
CA LEU A 330 -19.05 -7.22 18.45
C LEU A 330 -17.77 -7.92 18.92
N GLU A 331 -17.88 -9.23 19.11
CA GLU A 331 -16.77 -10.11 19.46
C GLU A 331 -16.82 -11.35 18.57
N VAL A 332 -15.66 -11.85 18.11
CA VAL A 332 -15.55 -13.07 17.29
C VAL A 332 -14.46 -13.94 17.91
N GLY A 333 -14.79 -15.17 18.29
CA GLY A 333 -13.84 -16.13 18.87
C GLY A 333 -12.86 -16.68 17.84
N ILE A 334 -11.61 -16.91 18.23
CA ILE A 334 -10.55 -17.43 17.37
C ILE A 334 -10.31 -18.92 17.68
N SER A 335 -10.11 -19.74 16.65
CA SER A 335 -9.76 -21.14 16.83
C SER A 335 -8.39 -21.31 17.51
N ARG A 336 -8.25 -22.36 18.34
CA ARG A 336 -7.04 -22.64 19.14
C ARG A 336 -6.61 -21.46 20.00
N SER A 337 -7.57 -20.74 20.57
CA SER A 337 -7.30 -19.74 21.59
C SER A 337 -6.39 -20.28 22.69
N GLU A 338 -5.59 -19.40 23.28
CA GLU A 338 -4.69 -19.69 24.39
C GLU A 338 -3.62 -20.75 24.07
N THR A 339 -3.37 -20.99 22.77
CA THR A 339 -2.27 -21.85 22.32
C THR A 339 -1.05 -21.00 21.95
N PRO A 340 0.18 -21.42 22.32
CA PRO A 340 1.41 -20.80 21.82
C PRO A 340 1.51 -20.89 20.30
N VAL A 341 1.89 -19.79 19.66
CA VAL A 341 1.92 -19.69 18.20
C VAL A 341 3.18 -18.98 17.71
N PHE A 342 3.52 -19.19 16.44
CA PHE A 342 4.56 -18.43 15.78
C PHE A 342 4.13 -16.95 15.66
N SER A 343 5.03 -16.04 16.00
CA SER A 343 4.92 -14.64 15.59
C SER A 343 5.15 -14.52 14.10
N LEU A 344 4.42 -13.62 13.45
CA LEU A 344 4.54 -13.35 12.02
C LEU A 344 5.02 -11.92 11.82
N ARG A 345 6.04 -11.75 10.96
CA ARG A 345 6.50 -10.44 10.50
C ARG A 345 6.68 -10.46 9.00
N GLU A 346 6.43 -9.33 8.35
CA GLU A 346 6.83 -9.15 6.97
C GLU A 346 8.31 -8.80 6.90
N ARG A 347 9.03 -9.51 6.03
CA ARG A 347 10.39 -9.21 5.63
C ARG A 347 10.37 -8.76 4.18
N ARG A 348 10.74 -7.52 3.95
CA ARG A 348 11.14 -7.07 2.61
C ARG A 348 12.57 -7.56 2.38
N PRO A 349 12.83 -8.42 1.38
CA PRO A 349 14.18 -8.88 1.13
C PRO A 349 15.05 -7.70 0.69
N THR A 350 16.16 -7.52 1.38
CA THR A 350 17.22 -6.58 1.00
C THR A 350 17.86 -7.09 -0.30
N PRO A 351 17.97 -6.29 -1.37
CA PRO A 351 18.46 -6.74 -2.66
C PRO A 351 19.99 -6.90 -2.66
N LYS A 352 20.49 -7.92 -1.97
CA LYS A 352 21.91 -8.27 -1.95
C LYS A 352 22.19 -9.36 -2.98
N LYS A 353 22.78 -8.95 -4.11
CA LYS A 353 23.69 -9.70 -5.01
C LYS A 353 23.24 -10.07 -6.43
N GLU A 354 21.96 -10.09 -6.80
CA GLU A 354 21.58 -10.38 -8.20
C GLU A 354 21.52 -9.13 -9.11
N ILE A 355 21.40 -7.95 -8.52
CA ILE A 355 21.36 -6.67 -9.23
C ILE A 355 22.69 -6.37 -9.93
N PHE A 356 23.84 -6.72 -9.33
CA PHE A 356 25.16 -6.44 -9.91
C PHE A 356 25.43 -7.21 -11.22
N LYS A 357 25.03 -8.49 -11.30
CA LYS A 357 25.20 -9.28 -12.54
C LYS A 357 24.23 -8.86 -13.64
N LYS A 358 23.01 -8.44 -13.29
CA LYS A 358 22.05 -7.92 -14.28
C LYS A 358 22.44 -6.52 -14.75
N LEU A 359 22.95 -5.64 -13.88
CA LEU A 359 23.38 -4.28 -14.27
C LEU A 359 24.56 -4.27 -15.25
N GLU A 360 25.58 -5.11 -15.07
CA GLU A 360 26.71 -5.18 -16.03
C GLU A 360 26.26 -5.61 -17.43
N SER A 361 25.32 -6.55 -17.52
CA SER A 361 24.77 -6.98 -18.82
C SER A 361 23.86 -5.92 -19.46
N HIS A 362 23.14 -5.13 -18.66
CA HIS A 362 22.19 -4.13 -19.14
C HIS A 362 22.84 -2.79 -19.50
N ILE A 363 23.98 -2.44 -18.86
CA ILE A 363 24.79 -1.26 -19.22
C ILE A 363 25.43 -1.43 -20.61
N LEU A 364 25.72 -2.66 -21.03
CA LEU A 364 26.35 -2.95 -22.33
C LEU A 364 25.36 -3.07 -23.50
N SER A 365 24.04 -3.18 -23.26
CA SER A 365 23.07 -3.51 -24.34
C SER A 365 22.06 -2.41 -24.70
N GLY A 366 22.16 -1.20 -24.14
CA GLY A 366 21.52 0.01 -24.68
C GLY A 366 20.02 -0.04 -25.01
N ARG A 367 19.21 -0.81 -24.27
CA ARG A 367 17.74 -0.85 -24.47
C ARG A 367 17.03 -0.49 -23.17
N TYR A 368 16.43 0.70 -23.16
CA TYR A 368 15.61 1.19 -22.05
C TYR A 368 14.16 0.71 -22.23
N THR A 369 13.65 -0.05 -21.26
CA THR A 369 12.22 -0.17 -20.99
C THR A 369 12.04 -0.36 -19.49
N LEU A 370 11.90 0.76 -18.78
CA LEU A 370 11.60 0.81 -17.35
C LEU A 370 10.09 1.08 -17.23
N MET A 371 9.32 0.01 -17.03
CA MET A 371 7.94 0.09 -16.57
C MET A 371 7.79 -0.94 -15.46
N PHE A 372 7.21 -0.51 -14.33
CA PHE A 372 6.93 -1.26 -13.10
C PHE A 372 8.09 -1.56 -12.14
N ALA A 373 8.25 -0.68 -11.15
CA ALA A 373 8.44 -1.03 -9.72
C ALA A 373 8.59 0.23 -8.86
N MET A 374 7.49 0.87 -8.46
CA MET A 374 7.45 1.82 -7.31
C MET A 374 6.00 1.93 -6.81
N SER A 375 5.56 0.93 -6.03
CA SER A 375 4.21 0.90 -5.43
C SER A 375 4.28 0.63 -3.92
N HIS A 376 5.10 1.38 -3.19
CA HIS A 376 5.09 1.40 -1.72
C HIS A 376 5.54 2.75 -1.17
N ILE A 377 4.89 3.83 -1.58
CA ILE A 377 4.95 5.08 -0.83
C ILE A 377 3.57 5.23 -0.21
N THR A 378 3.46 5.19 1.12
CA THR A 378 2.20 5.39 1.88
C THR A 378 1.72 6.85 1.85
N ASN A 379 2.39 7.70 1.08
CA ASN A 379 1.94 9.04 0.68
C ASN A 379 2.78 9.59 -0.49
N PRO A 380 2.67 9.10 -1.73
CA PRO A 380 3.29 9.75 -2.87
C PRO A 380 2.33 10.87 -3.28
N LEU A 381 2.56 12.08 -2.77
CA LEU A 381 1.86 13.27 -3.29
C LEU A 381 2.09 13.46 -4.80
N ALA A 382 3.10 12.77 -5.36
CA ALA A 382 3.34 12.65 -6.78
C ALA A 382 3.51 11.17 -7.19
N THR A 383 2.73 10.72 -8.16
CA THR A 383 2.93 9.43 -8.84
C THR A 383 4.30 9.38 -9.52
N VAL A 384 4.81 8.18 -9.77
CA VAL A 384 6.07 7.98 -10.52
C VAL A 384 6.01 8.68 -11.88
N ASP A 385 4.85 8.64 -12.52
CA ASP A 385 4.59 9.33 -13.78
C ASP A 385 4.61 10.87 -13.60
N GLN A 386 4.10 11.43 -12.50
CA GLN A 386 4.24 12.87 -12.20
C GLN A 386 5.70 13.28 -11.93
N LEU A 387 6.46 12.46 -11.20
CA LEU A 387 7.89 12.69 -10.96
C LEU A 387 8.72 12.58 -12.24
N TYR A 388 8.41 11.60 -13.10
CA TYR A 388 9.06 11.42 -14.40
C TYR A 388 8.63 12.49 -15.41
N ARG A 389 7.38 12.96 -15.34
CA ARG A 389 6.89 14.03 -16.22
C ARG A 389 7.48 15.38 -15.87
N ARG A 390 7.85 15.63 -14.62
CA ARG A 390 8.54 16.87 -14.20
C ARG A 390 9.78 17.17 -15.05
N THR A 391 10.63 16.17 -15.30
CA THR A 391 11.82 16.32 -16.15
C THR A 391 11.47 16.51 -17.63
N SER A 392 10.28 16.07 -18.07
CA SER A 392 9.82 16.21 -19.47
C SER A 392 8.95 17.45 -19.74
N SER A 393 8.26 18.03 -18.75
CA SER A 393 7.42 19.23 -18.93
C SER A 393 8.25 20.52 -19.00
N PHE A 394 9.44 20.56 -18.38
CA PHE A 394 10.45 21.60 -18.57
C PHE A 394 11.44 21.26 -19.70
N SER A 395 10.95 20.68 -20.81
CA SER A 395 11.77 20.11 -21.91
C SER A 395 12.83 21.05 -22.53
N THR A 396 12.86 22.33 -22.16
CA THR A 396 13.81 23.32 -22.65
C THR A 396 14.95 23.66 -21.68
N LEU A 397 14.87 23.32 -20.39
CA LEU A 397 15.89 23.70 -19.39
C LEU A 397 16.79 22.51 -18.97
N PRO A 398 18.13 22.68 -18.96
CA PRO A 398 19.06 21.73 -18.35
C PRO A 398 18.74 21.39 -16.89
N SER A 399 19.03 20.16 -16.48
CA SER A 399 18.71 19.65 -15.14
C SER A 399 19.38 20.43 -14.01
N ASP A 400 20.59 20.93 -14.22
CA ASP A 400 21.31 21.73 -13.20
C ASP A 400 20.65 23.10 -12.98
N LEU A 401 20.06 23.71 -14.01
CA LEU A 401 19.28 24.94 -13.86
C LEU A 401 17.94 24.70 -13.16
N GLN A 402 17.30 23.56 -13.43
CA GLN A 402 16.11 23.15 -12.70
C GLN A 402 16.41 22.93 -11.21
N ASP A 403 17.53 22.28 -10.90
CA ASP A 403 18.01 22.08 -9.53
C ASP A 403 18.29 23.40 -8.82
N ALA A 404 18.90 24.36 -9.52
CA ALA A 404 19.16 25.70 -9.00
C ALA A 404 17.86 26.45 -8.70
N ILE A 405 16.90 26.45 -9.63
CA ILE A 405 15.58 27.06 -9.44
C ILE A 405 14.88 26.43 -8.23
N PHE A 406 14.87 25.10 -8.14
CA PHE A 406 14.25 24.40 -7.02
C PHE A 406 14.89 24.81 -5.69
N PHE A 407 16.21 24.78 -5.59
CA PHE A 407 16.94 25.16 -4.38
C PHE A 407 16.62 26.61 -3.96
N SER A 408 16.63 27.56 -4.90
CA SER A 408 16.32 28.96 -4.63
C SER A 408 14.88 29.16 -4.19
N THR A 409 13.92 28.52 -4.85
CA THR A 409 12.50 28.56 -4.49
C THR A 409 12.26 28.00 -3.09
N GLN A 410 12.85 26.85 -2.75
CA GLN A 410 12.69 26.27 -1.42
C GLN A 410 13.37 27.11 -0.34
N SER A 411 14.54 27.70 -0.63
CA SER A 411 15.20 28.64 0.27
C SER A 411 14.33 29.87 0.55
N LEU A 412 13.64 30.38 -0.48
CA LEU A 412 12.70 31.48 -0.37
C LEU A 412 11.50 31.12 0.49
N THR A 413 10.91 29.93 0.29
CA THR A 413 9.79 29.41 1.09
C THR A 413 10.16 29.33 2.57
N GLN A 414 11.33 28.76 2.88
CA GLN A 414 11.81 28.62 4.26
C GLN A 414 12.07 29.99 4.92
N ALA A 415 12.72 30.92 4.20
CA ALA A 415 12.97 32.27 4.70
C ALA A 415 11.67 33.06 4.94
N ALA A 416 10.69 32.93 4.04
CA ALA A 416 9.39 33.55 4.19
C ALA A 416 8.63 33.01 5.40
N GLY A 417 8.66 31.69 5.63
CA GLY A 417 8.08 31.07 6.83
C GLY A 417 8.66 31.65 8.13
N LEU A 418 9.98 31.86 8.18
CA LEU A 418 10.64 32.47 9.35
C LEU A 418 10.20 33.92 9.58
N LEU A 419 10.16 34.76 8.54
CA LEU A 419 9.77 36.17 8.65
C LEU A 419 8.28 36.33 8.99
N LEU A 420 7.43 35.43 8.49
CA LEU A 420 6.01 35.36 8.83
C LEU A 420 5.75 34.70 10.19
N ARG A 421 6.78 34.19 10.86
CA ARG A 421 6.69 33.46 12.15
C ARG A 421 5.75 32.25 12.09
N LEU A 422 5.75 31.56 10.95
CA LEU A 422 4.97 30.34 10.76
C LEU A 422 5.64 29.14 11.43
N PRO A 423 4.86 28.18 11.98
CA PRO A 423 5.40 26.92 12.43
C PRO A 423 6.06 26.14 11.28
N GLN A 424 7.11 25.38 11.59
CA GLN A 424 7.81 24.56 10.58
C GLN A 424 6.89 23.57 9.87
N SER A 425 5.83 23.09 10.54
CA SER A 425 4.82 22.22 9.91
C SER A 425 4.08 22.91 8.76
N VAL A 426 3.75 24.19 8.91
CA VAL A 426 3.08 25.01 7.88
C VAL A 426 4.06 25.34 6.76
N THR A 427 5.29 25.75 7.11
CA THR A 427 6.31 26.10 6.11
C THR A 427 6.76 24.90 5.28
N ALA A 428 6.94 23.73 5.90
CA ALA A 428 7.34 22.52 5.18
C ALA A 428 6.26 22.02 4.20
N GLN A 429 4.98 22.16 4.57
CA GLN A 429 3.85 21.86 3.68
C GLN A 429 3.79 22.74 2.43
N ALA A 430 4.29 23.99 2.51
CA ALA A 430 4.29 24.94 1.40
C ALA A 430 5.44 24.75 0.38
N SER A 431 6.16 23.62 0.41
CA SER A 431 7.36 23.37 -0.39
C SER A 431 7.04 22.97 -1.85
N VAL A 432 6.50 23.90 -2.64
CA VAL A 432 6.08 23.69 -4.05
C VAL A 432 6.73 24.76 -4.95
N ASP A 433 6.73 24.55 -6.27
CA ASP A 433 7.37 25.42 -7.30
C ASP A 433 6.89 26.89 -7.31
N VAL A 434 5.80 27.22 -6.61
CA VAL A 434 5.25 28.58 -6.50
C VAL A 434 5.20 29.04 -5.04
N SER A 435 6.36 29.47 -4.53
CA SER A 435 6.63 29.74 -3.11
C SER A 435 5.56 30.58 -2.39
N ALA A 436 5.27 31.81 -2.86
CA ALA A 436 4.35 32.73 -2.16
C ALA A 436 2.89 32.24 -2.12
N ALA A 437 2.39 31.71 -3.25
CA ALA A 437 1.03 31.19 -3.33
C ALA A 437 0.88 29.90 -2.51
N SER A 438 1.91 29.06 -2.46
CA SER A 438 1.92 27.84 -1.65
C SER A 438 1.85 28.17 -0.16
N ILE A 439 2.66 29.15 0.30
CA ILE A 439 2.55 29.64 1.68
C ILE A 439 1.16 30.21 1.95
N PHE A 440 0.60 30.99 1.03
CA PHE A 440 -0.73 31.55 1.21
C PHE A 440 -1.81 30.47 1.40
N VAL A 441 -1.84 29.45 0.53
CA VAL A 441 -2.80 28.34 0.60
C VAL A 441 -2.65 27.57 1.90
N VAL A 442 -1.42 27.11 2.21
CA VAL A 442 -1.19 26.28 3.40
C VAL A 442 -1.44 27.08 4.69
N ALA A 443 -0.95 28.32 4.77
CA ALA A 443 -1.17 29.16 5.95
C ALA A 443 -2.66 29.43 6.16
N LYS A 444 -3.40 29.77 5.10
CA LYS A 444 -4.85 30.03 5.12
C LYS A 444 -5.67 28.85 5.63
N LEU A 445 -5.25 27.62 5.33
CA LEU A 445 -5.91 26.39 5.78
C LEU A 445 -5.41 25.89 7.16
N SER A 446 -4.34 26.50 7.68
CA SER A 446 -3.75 26.15 8.98
C SER A 446 -4.32 26.98 10.13
N ALA A 447 -3.90 26.67 11.36
CA ALA A 447 -4.18 27.49 12.54
C ALA A 447 -3.45 28.87 12.54
N HIS A 448 -2.62 29.15 11.53
CA HIS A 448 -1.78 30.36 11.43
C HIS A 448 -2.02 31.09 10.09
N PRO A 449 -3.22 31.61 9.83
CA PRO A 449 -3.52 32.31 8.58
C PRO A 449 -2.68 33.58 8.45
N CYS A 450 -2.10 33.79 7.27
CA CYS A 450 -1.37 35.01 6.92
C CYS A 450 -2.20 35.91 6.02
N ARG A 451 -2.11 37.23 6.22
CA ARG A 451 -2.76 38.18 5.30
C ARG A 451 -1.95 38.26 4.00
N PRO A 452 -2.61 38.42 2.83
CA PRO A 452 -1.91 38.63 1.57
C PRO A 452 -0.89 39.78 1.62
N ARG A 453 -1.20 40.84 2.37
CA ARG A 453 -0.31 41.99 2.59
C ARG A 453 0.97 41.62 3.32
N ASP A 454 0.89 40.76 4.34
CA ASP A 454 2.07 40.32 5.11
C ASP A 454 2.98 39.46 4.24
N ILE A 455 2.38 38.55 3.43
CA ILE A 455 3.12 37.75 2.45
C ILE A 455 3.79 38.65 1.41
N CYS A 456 3.07 39.63 0.87
CA CYS A 456 3.62 40.60 -0.09
C CYS A 456 4.84 41.32 0.49
N ASN A 457 4.72 41.91 1.68
CA ASN A 457 5.82 42.62 2.35
C ASN A 457 7.05 41.73 2.54
N VAL A 458 6.84 40.48 2.98
CA VAL A 458 7.92 39.52 3.21
C VAL A 458 8.61 39.15 1.90
N TYR A 459 7.87 38.84 0.84
CA TYR A 459 8.46 38.48 -0.44
C TYR A 459 9.15 39.66 -1.12
N THR A 460 8.61 40.87 -1.01
CA THR A 460 9.28 42.09 -1.50
C THR A 460 10.59 42.32 -0.77
N TYR A 461 10.60 42.20 0.56
CA TYR A 461 11.84 42.27 1.32
C TYR A 461 12.82 41.18 0.87
N LEU A 462 12.41 39.91 0.83
CA LEU A 462 13.28 38.78 0.49
C LEU A 462 13.87 38.86 -0.92
N LEU A 463 13.13 39.42 -1.88
CA LEU A 463 13.58 39.62 -3.27
C LEU A 463 14.41 40.88 -3.47
N SER A 464 14.35 41.84 -2.53
CA SER A 464 15.12 43.09 -2.61
C SER A 464 16.64 42.86 -2.46
N SER A 465 17.42 43.87 -2.81
CA SER A 465 18.87 43.92 -2.57
C SER A 465 19.23 43.99 -1.08
N ALA A 466 18.27 44.39 -0.23
CA ALA A 466 18.44 44.50 1.22
C ALA A 466 18.44 43.14 1.94
N SER A 467 17.87 42.10 1.33
CA SER A 467 17.79 40.77 1.93
C SER A 467 19.15 40.06 1.91
N PRO A 468 19.58 39.48 3.03
CA PRO A 468 20.78 38.64 3.07
C PRO A 468 20.53 37.23 2.48
N LEU A 469 19.31 36.90 2.07
CA LEU A 469 18.98 35.58 1.53
C LEU A 469 19.81 35.30 0.27
N LEU A 470 20.61 34.23 0.33
CA LEU A 470 21.52 33.82 -0.75
C LEU A 470 22.52 34.91 -1.19
N ARG A 471 22.70 35.98 -0.40
CA ARG A 471 23.65 37.07 -0.66
C ARG A 471 24.72 37.12 0.43
N SER A 472 25.91 37.58 0.06
CA SER A 472 26.91 38.00 1.04
C SER A 472 26.40 39.23 1.81
N ARG A 473 26.66 39.29 3.11
CA ARG A 473 26.17 40.35 4.01
C ARG A 473 26.48 41.74 3.42
N PRO A 474 25.49 42.64 3.29
CA PRO A 474 25.74 43.97 2.74
C PRO A 474 26.69 44.76 3.65
N SER A 475 27.64 45.47 3.03
CA SER A 475 28.65 46.29 3.71
C SER A 475 28.12 47.64 4.22
N SER A 476 26.90 48.01 3.83
CA SER A 476 26.28 49.33 4.04
C SER A 476 24.93 49.16 4.76
N PRO A 477 24.47 50.18 5.53
CA PRO A 477 23.14 50.15 6.14
C PRO A 477 22.06 49.99 5.07
N VAL A 478 21.08 49.16 5.37
CA VAL A 478 19.97 48.81 4.48
C VAL A 478 19.05 50.02 4.30
N ASP A 479 18.87 50.46 3.06
CA ASP A 479 17.90 51.51 2.72
C ASP A 479 16.48 50.93 2.68
N ALA A 480 15.58 51.48 3.49
CA ALA A 480 14.18 51.05 3.56
C ALA A 480 13.38 51.37 2.29
N SER A 481 13.85 52.31 1.46
CA SER A 481 13.23 52.61 0.17
C SER A 481 13.33 51.43 -0.82
N ALA A 482 14.34 50.57 -0.67
CA ALA A 482 14.63 49.47 -1.59
C ALA A 482 13.61 48.32 -1.57
N TYR A 483 12.70 48.31 -0.59
CA TYR A 483 11.62 47.31 -0.46
C TYR A 483 10.29 47.97 -0.08
N TYR A 484 10.13 49.25 -0.42
CA TYR A 484 8.84 49.94 -0.32
C TYR A 484 7.85 49.38 -1.36
N LEU A 485 6.58 49.25 -0.97
CA LEU A 485 5.50 48.76 -1.82
C LEU A 485 4.46 49.84 -2.02
N SER A 486 4.17 50.17 -3.28
CA SER A 486 2.98 50.96 -3.63
C SER A 486 1.71 50.12 -3.43
N GLU A 487 0.57 50.77 -3.19
CA GLU A 487 -0.73 50.08 -3.11
C GLU A 487 -1.10 49.41 -4.45
N SER A 488 -0.67 49.96 -5.60
CA SER A 488 -0.85 49.31 -6.91
C SER A 488 -0.07 48.00 -7.04
N SER A 489 1.18 47.97 -6.55
CA SER A 489 2.02 46.76 -6.55
C SER A 489 1.44 45.68 -5.63
N LEU A 490 0.87 46.09 -4.49
CA LEU A 490 0.21 45.19 -3.56
C LEU A 490 -1.05 44.55 -4.18
N ASP A 491 -1.91 45.34 -4.84
CA ASP A 491 -3.10 44.82 -5.52
C ASP A 491 -2.72 43.82 -6.63
N ALA A 492 -1.73 44.17 -7.45
CA ALA A 492 -1.22 43.29 -8.51
C ALA A 492 -0.66 41.97 -7.93
N PHE A 493 0.09 42.04 -6.82
CA PHE A 493 0.60 40.86 -6.14
C PHE A 493 -0.51 39.96 -5.59
N GLN A 494 -1.54 40.56 -4.97
CA GLN A 494 -2.67 39.82 -4.43
C GLN A 494 -3.47 39.11 -5.53
N LYS A 495 -3.74 39.79 -6.65
CA LYS A 495 -4.40 39.18 -7.82
C LYS A 495 -3.62 37.97 -8.35
N ARG A 496 -2.28 38.08 -8.44
CA ARG A 496 -1.42 36.95 -8.85
C ARG A 496 -1.49 35.77 -7.88
N ILE A 497 -1.40 36.02 -6.57
CA ILE A 497 -1.51 34.95 -5.56
C ILE A 497 -2.85 34.22 -5.67
N LEU A 498 -3.96 34.96 -5.81
CA LEU A 498 -5.30 34.35 -5.90
C LEU A 498 -5.46 33.52 -7.18
N SER A 499 -4.93 33.99 -8.31
CA SER A 499 -4.92 33.22 -9.55
C SER A 499 -4.12 31.92 -9.41
N LEU A 500 -2.95 31.99 -8.77
CA LEU A 500 -2.09 30.84 -8.53
C LEU A 500 -2.68 29.88 -7.49
N GLU A 501 -3.37 30.37 -6.45
CA GLU A 501 -4.10 29.55 -5.47
C GLU A 501 -5.10 28.63 -6.20
N GLY A 502 -5.92 29.17 -7.11
CA GLY A 502 -6.87 28.37 -7.87
C GLY A 502 -6.21 27.26 -8.68
N ARG A 503 -5.05 27.54 -9.29
CA ARG A 503 -4.28 26.54 -10.05
C ARG A 503 -3.66 25.48 -9.16
N ILE A 504 -3.11 25.86 -8.01
CA ILE A 504 -2.53 24.93 -7.03
C ILE A 504 -3.62 23.99 -6.51
N LEU A 505 -4.77 24.53 -6.07
CA LEU A 505 -5.86 23.72 -5.55
C LEU A 505 -6.44 22.78 -6.62
N TYR A 506 -6.58 23.25 -7.86
CA TYR A 506 -6.99 22.40 -8.98
C TYR A 506 -5.99 21.26 -9.24
N ALA A 507 -4.69 21.57 -9.29
CA ALA A 507 -3.64 20.58 -9.53
C ALA A 507 -3.54 19.54 -8.41
N LEU A 508 -3.80 19.95 -7.17
CA LEU A 508 -3.80 19.07 -6.00
C LEU A 508 -5.15 18.38 -5.76
N ASN A 509 -6.15 18.58 -6.63
CA ASN A 509 -7.52 18.10 -6.44
C ASN A 509 -8.08 18.45 -5.05
N PHE A 510 -7.75 19.65 -4.56
CA PHE A 510 -8.06 20.19 -3.23
C PHE A 510 -7.49 19.41 -2.03
N ASP A 511 -6.65 18.39 -2.26
CA ASP A 511 -5.94 17.70 -1.19
C ASP A 511 -4.62 18.41 -0.85
N THR A 512 -4.59 19.07 0.30
CA THR A 512 -3.42 19.79 0.80
C THR A 512 -2.76 19.08 1.98
N ALA A 513 -3.22 17.86 2.31
CA ALA A 513 -2.73 17.13 3.47
C ALA A 513 -1.36 16.49 3.20
N VAL A 514 -0.39 16.78 4.06
CA VAL A 514 0.96 16.19 3.98
C VAL A 514 1.38 15.68 5.34
N ALA A 515 1.84 14.42 5.38
CA ALA A 515 2.49 13.85 6.56
C ALA A 515 3.95 14.31 6.63
N LEU A 516 4.34 14.94 7.74
CA LEU A 516 5.68 15.50 7.92
C LEU A 516 6.51 14.70 8.96
N PRO A 517 7.83 14.58 8.76
CA PRO A 517 8.70 13.77 9.62
C PRO A 517 8.99 14.40 10.99
N HIS A 518 8.71 15.69 11.18
CA HIS A 518 9.13 16.45 12.37
C HIS A 518 8.52 15.90 13.67
N GLY A 519 7.23 15.53 13.65
CA GLY A 519 6.57 14.93 14.83
C GLY A 519 7.19 13.59 15.21
N LEU A 520 7.39 12.72 14.21
CA LEU A 520 8.04 11.42 14.40
C LEU A 520 9.47 11.57 14.90
N ALA A 521 10.24 12.52 14.36
CA ALA A 521 11.61 12.77 14.80
C ALA A 521 11.68 13.14 16.28
N VAL A 522 10.73 13.94 16.79
CA VAL A 522 10.63 14.24 18.22
C VAL A 522 10.32 12.98 19.02
N THR A 523 9.33 12.18 18.60
CA THR A 523 8.97 10.93 19.27
C THR A 523 10.12 9.92 19.29
N TYR A 524 10.87 9.79 18.20
CA TYR A 524 12.00 8.87 18.10
C TYR A 524 13.19 9.35 18.93
N LEU A 525 13.46 10.66 18.96
CA LEU A 525 14.45 11.23 19.87
C LEU A 525 14.09 10.98 21.33
N GLN A 526 12.80 11.07 21.70
CA GLN A 526 12.34 10.70 23.04
C GLN A 526 12.55 9.21 23.32
N ALA A 527 12.19 8.33 22.39
CA ALA A 527 12.36 6.89 22.54
C ALA A 527 13.83 6.46 22.69
N LEU A 528 14.75 7.21 22.07
CA LEU A 528 16.20 7.00 22.16
C LEU A 528 16.85 7.73 23.34
N ASP A 529 16.07 8.31 24.25
CA ASP A 529 16.53 9.11 25.40
C ASP A 529 17.41 10.32 25.01
N PHE A 530 17.14 10.93 23.86
CA PHE A 530 17.79 12.16 23.39
C PHE A 530 17.01 13.44 23.69
N CYS A 531 15.93 13.36 24.47
CA CYS A 531 15.17 14.52 24.96
C CYS A 531 15.38 14.72 26.47
N GLY A 532 15.60 15.96 26.92
CA GLY A 532 15.76 16.28 28.35
C GLY A 532 16.80 17.39 28.61
N ASP A 533 18.09 17.02 28.66
CA ASP A 533 19.16 17.92 29.08
C ASP A 533 19.64 18.94 28.02
N ALA A 534 20.24 20.04 28.48
CA ALA A 534 20.82 21.10 27.65
C ALA A 534 21.92 20.61 26.68
N SER A 535 22.61 19.52 27.01
CA SER A 535 23.58 18.83 26.15
C SER A 535 22.89 18.10 24.97
N ARG A 536 21.69 17.56 25.21
CA ARG A 536 20.89 16.80 24.23
C ARG A 536 20.05 17.72 23.31
N ALA A 537 19.81 18.97 23.70
CA ALA A 537 19.19 19.98 22.83
C ALA A 537 20.01 20.30 21.56
N LYS A 538 21.30 19.95 21.51
CA LYS A 538 22.14 20.10 20.32
C LYS A 538 21.78 19.09 19.24
N ILE A 539 21.59 17.82 19.60
CA ILE A 539 21.22 16.78 18.62
C ILE A 539 19.82 17.06 18.06
N THR A 540 18.84 17.39 18.89
CA THR A 540 17.48 17.73 18.43
C THR A 540 17.50 18.88 17.42
N ARG A 541 18.20 19.97 17.70
CA ARG A 541 18.34 21.10 16.76
C ARG A 541 18.99 20.66 15.46
N ARG A 542 19.98 19.77 15.51
CA ARG A 542 20.65 19.26 14.32
C ARG A 542 19.77 18.31 13.50
N VAL A 543 18.96 17.47 14.14
CA VAL A 543 17.95 16.63 13.46
C VAL A 543 16.98 17.51 12.67
N ILE A 544 16.42 18.54 13.32
CA ILE A 544 15.52 19.49 12.64
C ILE A 544 16.26 20.21 11.50
N ALA A 545 17.53 20.59 11.69
CA ALA A 545 18.31 21.18 10.61
C ALA A 545 18.46 20.23 9.41
N TYR A 546 18.72 18.95 9.62
CA TYR A 546 18.77 17.95 8.53
C TYR A 546 17.43 17.78 7.81
N LEU A 547 16.32 17.74 8.56
CA LEU A 547 14.98 17.69 7.98
C LEU A 547 14.66 18.93 7.14
N ASN A 548 14.95 20.13 7.66
CA ASN A 548 14.77 21.38 6.92
C ASN A 548 15.67 21.45 5.68
N THR A 549 16.90 20.94 5.78
CA THR A 549 17.85 20.90 4.68
C THR A 549 17.40 19.93 3.59
N ALA A 550 16.77 18.81 3.96
CA ALA A 550 16.23 17.84 3.02
C ALA A 550 15.10 18.40 2.14
N LEU A 551 14.34 19.40 2.61
CA LEU A 551 13.36 20.13 1.80
C LEU A 551 14.01 20.93 0.65
N LEU A 552 15.27 21.33 0.80
CA LEU A 552 16.03 22.06 -0.22
C LEU A 552 16.65 21.14 -1.27
N SER A 553 16.60 19.81 -1.07
CA SER A 553 17.26 18.84 -1.93
C SER A 553 16.48 18.62 -3.23
N PRO A 554 17.10 18.82 -4.42
CA PRO A 554 16.46 18.57 -5.71
C PRO A 554 16.10 17.10 -5.95
N GLN A 555 16.66 16.19 -5.14
CA GLN A 555 16.26 14.78 -5.10
C GLN A 555 14.86 14.56 -4.48
N MET A 556 14.20 15.63 -4.03
CA MET A 556 12.82 15.60 -3.55
C MET A 556 12.60 14.54 -2.47
N LEU A 557 13.47 14.52 -1.46
CA LEU A 557 13.48 13.46 -0.45
C LEU A 557 12.12 13.31 0.26
N TYR A 558 11.40 14.42 0.46
CA TYR A 558 10.05 14.45 1.05
C TYR A 558 8.93 13.89 0.16
N LEU A 559 9.13 13.82 -1.16
CA LEU A 559 8.17 13.23 -2.10
C LEU A 559 8.48 11.78 -2.44
N THR A 560 9.72 11.34 -2.18
CA THR A 560 10.23 10.04 -2.60
C THR A 560 10.38 9.04 -1.44
N HIS A 561 10.34 9.51 -0.19
CA HIS A 561 10.58 8.70 1.01
C HIS A 561 9.52 8.93 2.08
N GLN A 562 9.39 7.96 2.99
CA GLN A 562 8.43 8.03 4.08
C GLN A 562 8.85 9.01 5.19
N PRO A 563 7.90 9.63 5.90
CA PRO A 563 8.22 10.50 7.03
C PRO A 563 9.04 9.81 8.14
N ASN A 564 8.80 8.53 8.43
CA ASN A 564 9.59 7.80 9.43
C ASN A 564 11.04 7.61 8.97
N THR A 565 11.26 7.33 7.68
CA THR A 565 12.61 7.08 7.14
C THR A 565 13.43 8.36 7.08
N LEU A 566 12.79 9.48 6.73
CA LEU A 566 13.39 10.83 6.83
C LEU A 566 13.76 11.20 8.27
N ALA A 567 12.88 10.94 9.24
CA ALA A 567 13.15 11.22 10.65
C ALA A 567 14.37 10.45 11.17
N VAL A 568 14.44 9.14 10.87
CA VAL A 568 15.55 8.27 11.29
C VAL A 568 16.86 8.65 10.59
N ALA A 569 16.82 8.96 9.29
CA ALA A 569 18.02 9.41 8.57
C ALA A 569 18.57 10.73 9.10
N ALA A 570 17.70 11.67 9.51
CA ALA A 570 18.09 12.92 10.13
C ALA A 570 18.73 12.68 11.52
N ILE A 571 18.14 11.80 12.35
CA ILE A 571 18.71 11.41 13.65
C ILE A 571 20.07 10.75 13.47
N TYR A 572 20.17 9.80 12.55
CA TYR A 572 21.41 9.09 12.25
C TYR A 572 22.51 10.04 11.76
N SER A 573 22.17 10.97 10.86
CA SER A 573 23.12 11.95 10.34
C SER A 573 23.60 12.90 11.44
N ALA A 574 22.67 13.41 12.26
CA ALA A 574 22.99 14.29 13.39
C ALA A 574 23.88 13.61 14.44
N ALA A 575 23.61 12.35 14.76
CA ALA A 575 24.39 11.61 15.74
C ALA A 575 25.86 11.38 15.31
N ARG A 576 26.09 11.28 13.99
CA ARG A 576 27.42 11.06 13.39
C ARG A 576 28.16 12.35 13.04
N ASP A 577 27.60 13.51 13.35
CA ASP A 577 28.32 14.77 13.22
C ASP A 577 29.37 14.88 14.33
N VAL A 578 30.60 15.24 13.93
CA VAL A 578 31.78 15.29 14.79
C VAL A 578 31.56 16.20 16.00
N GLU A 579 30.76 17.25 15.84
CA GLU A 579 30.44 18.24 16.88
C GLU A 579 29.41 17.75 17.92
N ILE A 580 28.68 16.66 17.63
CA ILE A 580 27.61 16.12 18.48
C ILE A 580 28.06 14.84 19.17
N SER A 581 28.73 13.94 18.43
CA SER A 581 29.28 12.67 18.91
C SER A 581 28.38 11.94 19.91
N ALA A 582 27.10 11.78 19.56
CA ALA A 582 26.14 11.11 20.42
C ALA A 582 26.45 9.60 20.49
N LYS A 583 26.41 9.02 21.70
CA LYS A 583 26.50 7.57 21.87
C LYS A 583 25.22 6.94 21.35
N MET A 584 25.29 6.38 20.15
CA MET A 584 24.19 5.61 19.56
C MET A 584 24.28 4.16 20.01
N PRO A 585 23.15 3.42 20.02
CA PRO A 585 23.19 1.98 20.23
C PRO A 585 24.11 1.30 19.21
N ASP A 586 24.90 0.31 19.66
CA ASP A 586 25.81 -0.46 18.81
C ASP A 586 25.07 -1.45 17.88
N CYS A 587 23.75 -1.60 18.06
CA CYS A 587 22.87 -2.38 17.22
C CYS A 587 22.25 -1.51 16.10
N PRO A 588 21.69 -2.11 15.03
CA PRO A 588 21.01 -1.37 13.97
C PRO A 588 19.66 -0.80 14.45
N TRP A 589 19.72 0.19 15.36
CA TRP A 589 18.55 0.76 16.05
C TRP A 589 17.51 1.36 15.10
N TRP A 590 17.92 1.77 13.90
CA TRP A 590 17.02 2.29 12.86
C TRP A 590 16.00 1.23 12.38
N GLU A 591 16.31 -0.06 12.52
CA GLU A 591 15.37 -1.15 12.19
C GLU A 591 14.15 -1.17 13.12
N VAL A 592 14.27 -0.64 14.34
CA VAL A 592 13.13 -0.51 15.28
C VAL A 592 12.09 0.49 14.79
N PHE A 593 12.49 1.42 13.94
CA PHE A 593 11.64 2.46 13.37
C PHE A 593 11.23 2.17 11.91
N ASP A 594 11.29 0.89 11.52
CA ASP A 594 10.93 0.39 10.18
C ASP A 594 11.74 1.04 9.05
N VAL A 595 13.04 1.21 9.26
CA VAL A 595 13.95 1.78 8.26
C VAL A 595 15.02 0.77 7.88
N ASP A 596 15.15 0.49 6.59
CA ASP A 596 16.18 -0.41 6.07
C ASP A 596 17.53 0.30 5.92
N ARG A 597 18.64 -0.44 6.04
CA ARG A 597 20.00 0.13 5.96
C ARG A 597 20.30 0.81 4.62
N GLU A 598 19.75 0.30 3.52
CA GLU A 598 19.96 0.85 2.18
C GLU A 598 19.23 2.18 2.00
N GLU A 599 17.96 2.24 2.41
CA GLU A 599 17.16 3.47 2.42
C GLU A 599 17.78 4.51 3.35
N LEU A 600 18.21 4.11 4.55
CA LEU A 600 18.97 4.96 5.46
C LEU A 600 20.25 5.48 4.80
N GLY A 601 21.00 4.62 4.12
CA GLY A 601 22.23 5.00 3.43
C GLY A 601 21.97 6.02 2.32
N PHE A 602 20.96 5.79 1.48
CA PHE A 602 20.55 6.71 0.42
C PHE A 602 20.15 8.06 0.99
N LEU A 603 19.27 8.08 2.00
CA LEU A 603 18.82 9.31 2.64
C LEU A 603 19.96 10.07 3.32
N VAL A 604 20.88 9.38 3.99
CA VAL A 604 22.06 10.00 4.62
C VAL A 604 22.96 10.64 3.56
N VAL A 605 23.20 9.96 2.43
CA VAL A 605 23.94 10.54 1.30
C VAL A 605 23.18 11.72 0.71
N GLY A 606 21.89 11.59 0.46
CA GLY A 606 21.03 12.65 -0.06
C GLY A 606 21.08 13.90 0.81
N MET A 607 20.84 13.75 2.11
CA MET A 607 20.89 14.83 3.10
C MET A 607 22.27 15.50 3.20
N ARG A 608 23.35 14.72 3.10
CA ARG A 608 24.73 15.24 3.19
C ARG A 608 25.27 15.76 1.86
N SER A 609 24.72 15.35 0.73
CA SER A 609 25.17 15.74 -0.61
C SER A 609 24.81 17.17 -0.99
N LEU A 610 23.82 17.78 -0.31
CA LEU A 610 23.33 19.11 -0.66
C LEU A 610 24.43 20.17 -0.60
N GLU A 611 25.33 20.09 0.37
CA GLU A 611 26.43 21.05 0.49
C GLU A 611 27.34 21.00 -0.74
N GLY A 612 27.68 19.79 -1.21
CA GLY A 612 28.47 19.61 -2.43
C GLY A 612 27.74 20.10 -3.68
N LEU A 613 26.43 19.84 -3.76
CA LEU A 613 25.59 20.32 -4.86
C LEU A 613 25.54 21.85 -4.91
N VAL A 614 25.32 22.52 -3.77
CA VAL A 614 25.25 23.99 -3.69
C VAL A 614 26.59 24.63 -4.04
N ARG A 615 27.71 24.01 -3.62
CA ARG A 615 29.05 24.47 -4.04
C ARG A 615 29.20 24.36 -5.56
N LYS A 616 28.86 23.20 -6.14
CA LYS A 616 28.91 22.99 -7.59
C LYS A 616 28.04 23.99 -8.35
N LEU A 617 26.80 24.24 -7.90
CA LEU A 617 25.91 25.23 -8.51
C LEU A 617 26.49 26.65 -8.45
N ARG A 618 27.19 27.00 -7.37
CA ARG A 618 27.87 28.30 -7.24
C ARG A 618 29.05 28.42 -8.20
N ASP A 619 29.76 27.34 -8.44
CA ASP A 619 30.92 27.34 -9.34
C ASP A 619 30.48 27.33 -10.82
N ASP A 620 29.42 26.57 -11.16
CA ASP A 620 28.99 26.33 -12.54
C ASP A 620 28.02 27.40 -13.08
N PHE A 621 27.25 28.06 -12.20
CA PHE A 621 26.25 29.06 -12.58
C PHE A 621 26.57 30.44 -11.96
N GLU A 622 27.14 31.35 -12.78
CA GLU A 622 27.49 32.71 -12.34
C GLU A 622 26.30 33.50 -11.77
N GLY A 623 25.08 33.26 -12.27
CA GLY A 623 23.86 33.87 -11.74
C GLY A 623 23.56 33.44 -10.29
N PHE A 624 23.93 32.21 -9.92
CA PHE A 624 23.88 31.74 -8.54
C PHE A 624 25.03 32.32 -7.69
N ALA A 625 26.21 32.51 -8.31
CA ALA A 625 27.38 33.08 -7.66
C ALA A 625 27.24 34.57 -7.30
N LYS A 626 26.51 35.35 -8.12
CA LYS A 626 26.26 36.79 -7.90
C LYS A 626 25.36 37.09 -6.70
N GLY A 627 24.73 36.06 -6.12
CA GLY A 627 23.96 36.12 -4.88
C GLY A 627 22.58 36.76 -5.06
N GLY A 628 21.56 36.08 -4.52
CA GLY A 628 20.15 36.47 -4.61
C GLY A 628 19.25 35.33 -5.11
N VAL A 629 17.96 35.60 -5.20
CA VAL A 629 16.98 34.66 -5.77
C VAL A 629 17.14 34.64 -7.28
N ILE A 630 17.16 33.43 -7.86
CA ILE A 630 17.26 33.24 -9.31
C ILE A 630 16.05 33.86 -10.01
N THR A 631 16.31 34.73 -10.97
CA THR A 631 15.27 35.36 -11.80
C THR A 631 15.17 34.70 -13.16
N ARG A 632 14.02 34.87 -13.83
CA ARG A 632 13.82 34.41 -15.21
C ARG A 632 14.92 34.93 -16.15
N ASN A 633 15.24 36.22 -16.06
CA ASN A 633 16.27 36.85 -16.88
C ASN A 633 17.66 36.24 -16.64
N ALA A 634 17.98 35.84 -15.40
CA ALA A 634 19.24 35.17 -15.09
C ALA A 634 19.33 33.78 -15.74
N ILE A 635 18.21 33.04 -15.78
CA ILE A 635 18.13 31.74 -16.47
C ILE A 635 18.21 31.91 -17.99
N GLU A 636 17.52 32.89 -18.55
CA GLU A 636 17.55 33.18 -19.99
C GLU A 636 18.96 33.63 -20.45
N ALA A 637 19.63 34.47 -19.67
CA ALA A 637 21.01 34.87 -19.94
C ALA A 637 21.97 33.67 -19.90
N GLU A 638 21.78 32.76 -18.95
CA GLU A 638 22.59 31.56 -18.80
C GLU A 638 22.34 30.53 -19.91
N MET A 639 21.09 30.33 -20.30
CA MET A 639 20.71 29.52 -21.46
C MET A 639 21.35 30.04 -22.73
N THR A 640 21.34 31.37 -22.93
CA THR A 640 21.99 32.04 -24.05
C THR A 640 23.51 31.85 -24.01
N ARG A 641 24.14 32.01 -22.82
CA ARG A 641 25.58 31.76 -22.61
C ARG A 641 25.98 30.33 -22.99
N ARG A 642 25.12 29.36 -22.71
CA ARG A 642 25.32 27.94 -23.02
C ARG A 642 24.96 27.56 -24.47
N GLY A 643 24.48 28.51 -25.28
CA GLY A 643 24.06 28.26 -26.66
C GLY A 643 22.79 27.41 -26.78
N LEU A 644 21.96 27.36 -25.73
CA LEU A 644 20.72 26.60 -25.67
C LEU A 644 19.55 27.56 -25.95
N GLY A 645 19.01 27.54 -27.17
CA GLY A 645 17.85 28.36 -27.53
C GLY A 645 16.55 27.85 -26.89
N MET A 646 15.80 28.72 -26.22
CA MET A 646 14.41 28.41 -25.88
C MET A 646 13.59 28.37 -27.18
N LYS A 647 12.97 27.23 -27.49
CA LYS A 647 11.80 27.23 -28.38
C LYS A 647 10.63 27.76 -27.55
N ASN A 648 10.26 29.02 -27.75
CA ASN A 648 8.97 29.49 -27.26
C ASN A 648 7.87 28.65 -27.89
N GLY A 649 6.97 28.12 -27.07
CA GLY A 649 5.60 27.88 -27.48
C GLY A 649 4.89 29.23 -27.60
N ASP A 650 5.25 30.00 -28.62
CA ASP A 650 4.49 31.18 -29.02
C ASP A 650 3.31 30.70 -29.87
N ASP A 651 2.19 30.43 -29.20
CA ASP A 651 0.83 30.71 -29.69
C ASP A 651 -0.09 31.09 -28.51
N ALA A 652 0.48 31.73 -27.48
CA ALA A 652 -0.28 32.38 -26.40
C ALA A 652 0.47 33.60 -25.80
N ALA A 653 1.45 34.17 -26.51
CA ALA A 653 2.05 35.45 -26.20
C ALA A 653 1.27 36.55 -26.96
N GLY A 654 0.06 36.81 -26.48
CA GLY A 654 -0.84 37.77 -27.14
C GLY A 654 -1.87 38.38 -26.22
N GLU A 655 -1.70 38.30 -24.90
CA GLU A 655 -2.49 39.09 -23.96
C GLU A 655 -1.67 39.30 -22.67
N ILE A 656 -1.60 40.57 -22.25
CA ILE A 656 -0.92 41.12 -21.07
C ILE A 656 0.57 41.48 -21.27
N ASP A 657 0.83 42.57 -22.00
CA ASP A 657 1.49 43.75 -21.41
C ASP A 657 1.21 45.04 -22.24
N GLU A 658 -0.07 45.33 -22.50
CA GLU A 658 -0.48 46.69 -22.87
C GLU A 658 -0.86 47.51 -21.63
N GLU A 659 -1.24 46.86 -20.53
CA GLU A 659 -1.73 47.50 -19.30
C GLU A 659 -0.59 47.94 -18.35
N GLU A 660 0.53 47.20 -18.27
CA GLU A 660 1.72 47.62 -17.49
C GLU A 660 2.50 48.71 -18.26
N ALA A 661 2.54 48.61 -19.60
CA ALA A 661 3.00 49.69 -20.47
C ALA A 661 2.10 50.95 -20.40
N MET A 662 0.77 50.79 -20.34
CA MET A 662 -0.15 51.93 -20.12
C MET A 662 0.00 52.53 -18.73
N MET A 663 0.15 51.71 -17.68
CA MET A 663 0.34 52.21 -16.31
C MET A 663 1.66 52.94 -16.14
N ARG A 664 2.77 52.45 -16.71
CA ARG A 664 4.05 53.20 -16.74
C ARG A 664 3.94 54.48 -17.56
N SER A 665 3.21 54.45 -18.69
CA SER A 665 2.94 55.66 -19.47
C SER A 665 2.02 56.66 -18.76
N LEU A 666 1.16 56.21 -17.85
CA LEU A 666 0.27 57.06 -17.05
C LEU A 666 1.00 57.64 -15.84
N ASP A 667 1.86 56.87 -15.18
CA ASP A 667 2.72 57.34 -14.10
C ASP A 667 3.76 58.36 -14.63
N ASP A 668 4.40 58.08 -15.78
CA ASP A 668 5.30 59.04 -16.45
C ASP A 668 4.58 60.31 -16.93
N ARG A 669 3.26 60.23 -17.23
CA ARG A 669 2.43 61.39 -17.58
C ARG A 669 1.97 62.16 -16.35
N ALA A 670 1.75 61.50 -15.22
CA ALA A 670 1.41 62.14 -13.96
C ALA A 670 2.61 62.91 -13.40
N GLU A 671 3.82 62.32 -13.43
CA GLU A 671 5.06 63.00 -13.01
C GLU A 671 5.39 64.22 -13.89
N ARG A 672 5.04 64.21 -15.18
CA ARG A 672 5.19 65.36 -16.08
C ARG A 672 4.09 66.43 -15.96
N MET A 673 3.00 66.14 -15.24
CA MET A 673 1.96 67.13 -14.94
C MET A 673 2.16 67.77 -13.55
N GLU A 674 2.95 67.14 -12.67
CA GLU A 674 3.32 67.67 -11.34
C GLU A 674 4.66 68.43 -11.31
N ALA A 675 5.47 68.35 -12.37
CA ALA A 675 6.66 69.18 -12.61
C ALA A 675 6.35 70.31 -13.62
#